data_AF-A0A432GTI1-F1
#
_entry.id   AF-A0A432GTI1-F1
#
_cell.length_a   1.000
_cell.length_b   1.000
_cell.length_c   1.000
_cell.angle_alpha   90.00
_cell.angle_beta   90.00
_cell.angle_gamma   90.00
#
_symmetry.space_group_name_H-M   'P 1'
#
loop_
_entity.id
_entity.type
_entity.pdbx_description
1 polymer ?
#
loop_
_entity_poly.entity_id
_entity_poly.type
_entity_poly.pdbx_seq_one_letter_code
_entity_poly.pdbx_strand_id
1 'polypeptide(L)'
;MITSVKLDNFLSHRHTELTFDNGVTVFIGGNGAGKSSIIDAMTFALFGETTRGKNEEIIRDGENQAATQIYFEVNGKKYQAVKKILKNNSPHQLLDSNSSPIAIGTGKVSEEIKKIIGLDYETLGIASIVPQGELSGIIQSSNGRKLRDLIDKVIGTGKYSAAGNELSEGITAFRDYLREKYDNTDLDVDKIQQEINDAEQIISESKPQKEKLEKIAESFKEKIKKLQEKKEELSVNYEKIMHLSDKESDVWKTVKREISSLATNNQEHSEIIQRCEESFSVIKEKSKTEDVLNSKNHKKKDVEQKIAELDQKLHTYEDHREIAGKIQFSDGECPICHTKDVTVDPEYQMEHIKQELKKIESEKTSLTKDSSSIQKQIDEIISKIKEIEYAENTIKNSPIKNNEQLGVWKNNLKLNQNRNSELEKIVESSDLSPKLVEFVPDLSQTFLDIEKLQKEIKDFKHEEYDKVEQELQTVNSDNQQILMQIGKMTEKINSANASIKKNMPILEEIKLAGRYVENLEKIKNNIFSKTSETVIGARNFAVEIISRNASQYLEELKTEIKHVELFQEGSSIKIQCHTTNGQRPVSNLSGGEKVCVALAVRLGMSDLMIKSPLKIMVLDEPTAYLDKTHCDYFVDVIQQLTSFMNRKQNFQFIIITHEDGIWESAKVGTIYKFTLTSDGTEVSRL
;
A
#
# COMPACT_ATOMS: atom_id res chain seq x y z
N MET A 1 -54.89 -15.13 -40.79
CA MET A 1 -55.97 -15.01 -41.79
C MET A 1 -56.48 -13.58 -41.77
N ILE A 2 -56.70 -12.95 -42.91
CA ILE A 2 -57.40 -11.67 -42.98
C ILE A 2 -58.90 -11.95 -43.04
N THR A 3 -59.69 -11.21 -42.27
CA THR A 3 -61.16 -11.40 -42.18
C THR A 3 -61.91 -10.27 -42.88
N SER A 4 -61.43 -9.04 -42.76
CA SER A 4 -61.97 -7.91 -43.52
C SER A 4 -60.97 -6.77 -43.66
N VAL A 5 -61.17 -5.96 -44.68
CA VAL A 5 -60.46 -4.70 -44.92
C VAL A 5 -61.48 -3.59 -45.20
N LYS A 6 -61.26 -2.42 -44.60
CA LYS A 6 -62.04 -1.20 -44.81
C LYS A 6 -61.11 -0.07 -45.26
N LEU A 7 -61.57 0.66 -46.26
CA LEU A 7 -60.87 1.80 -46.86
C LEU A 7 -61.83 2.98 -46.91
N ASP A 8 -61.41 4.12 -46.38
CA ASP A 8 -62.13 5.40 -46.46
C ASP A 8 -61.22 6.44 -47.13
N ASN A 9 -61.70 7.06 -48.21
CA ASN A 9 -61.00 8.09 -48.98
C ASN A 9 -59.54 7.72 -49.35
N PHE A 10 -59.31 6.45 -49.68
CA PHE A 10 -57.98 5.90 -49.96
C PHE A 10 -57.84 5.62 -51.46
N LEU A 11 -56.92 6.33 -52.13
CA LEU A 11 -56.73 6.26 -53.58
C LEU A 11 -58.07 6.45 -54.32
N SER A 12 -58.45 5.54 -55.22
CA SER A 12 -59.72 5.60 -55.96
C SER A 12 -60.95 5.25 -55.12
N HIS A 13 -60.79 4.77 -53.88
CA HIS A 13 -61.89 4.29 -53.04
C HIS A 13 -62.45 5.41 -52.14
N ARG A 14 -63.74 5.70 -52.28
CA ARG A 14 -64.45 6.62 -51.34
C ARG A 14 -64.75 5.91 -50.03
N HIS A 15 -65.42 4.76 -50.14
CA HIS A 15 -65.69 3.85 -49.05
C HIS A 15 -65.73 2.43 -49.64
N THR A 16 -64.93 1.53 -49.10
CA THR A 16 -64.92 0.12 -49.54
C THR A 16 -64.69 -0.77 -48.34
N GLU A 17 -65.57 -1.75 -48.17
CA GLU A 17 -65.46 -2.80 -47.16
C GLU A 17 -65.53 -4.15 -47.84
N LEU A 18 -64.49 -4.97 -47.67
CA LEU A 18 -64.43 -6.33 -48.19
C LEU A 18 -64.26 -7.31 -47.06
N THR A 19 -65.01 -8.41 -47.10
CA THR A 19 -64.86 -9.56 -46.20
C THR A 19 -64.16 -10.68 -46.94
N PHE A 20 -63.25 -11.37 -46.26
CA PHE A 20 -62.51 -12.48 -46.85
C PHE A 20 -62.91 -13.79 -46.23
N ASP A 21 -63.18 -14.77 -47.08
CA ASP A 21 -63.47 -16.14 -46.68
C ASP A 21 -62.21 -17.01 -46.72
N ASN A 22 -62.33 -18.25 -46.26
CA ASN A 22 -61.28 -19.25 -46.42
C ASN A 22 -61.16 -19.66 -47.90
N GLY A 23 -59.94 -20.02 -48.34
CA GLY A 23 -59.66 -20.43 -49.71
C GLY A 23 -59.31 -19.26 -50.64
N VAL A 24 -59.77 -19.31 -51.88
CA VAL A 24 -59.41 -18.33 -52.92
C VAL A 24 -60.44 -17.20 -52.98
N THR A 25 -59.96 -15.98 -52.80
CA THR A 25 -60.66 -14.74 -53.15
C THR A 25 -60.01 -14.18 -54.42
N VAL A 26 -60.80 -13.84 -55.43
CA VAL A 26 -60.30 -13.27 -56.69
C VAL A 26 -60.83 -11.86 -56.86
N PHE A 27 -59.96 -10.90 -57.17
CA PHE A 27 -60.31 -9.54 -57.54
C PHE A 27 -60.18 -9.39 -59.06
N ILE A 28 -61.30 -9.13 -59.73
CA ILE A 28 -61.39 -8.97 -61.19
C ILE A 28 -61.80 -7.54 -61.56
N GLY A 29 -61.46 -7.07 -62.75
CA GLY A 29 -61.79 -5.72 -63.23
C GLY A 29 -60.67 -5.06 -64.04
N GLY A 30 -60.99 -3.97 -64.73
CA GLY A 30 -60.05 -3.27 -65.62
C GLY A 30 -58.81 -2.68 -64.93
N ASN A 31 -57.82 -2.28 -65.73
CA ASN A 31 -56.67 -1.53 -65.23
C ASN A 31 -57.11 -0.19 -64.64
N GLY A 32 -56.54 0.19 -63.49
CA GLY A 32 -56.93 1.42 -62.78
C GLY A 32 -58.24 1.33 -62.00
N ALA A 33 -58.93 0.18 -61.97
CA ALA A 33 -60.18 0.02 -61.22
C ALA A 33 -60.01 0.01 -59.68
N GLY A 34 -58.79 0.09 -59.16
CA GLY A 34 -58.50 0.13 -57.72
C GLY A 34 -58.19 -1.22 -57.07
N LYS A 35 -58.01 -2.30 -57.83
CA LYS A 35 -57.76 -3.65 -57.27
C LYS A 35 -56.52 -3.70 -56.35
N SER A 36 -55.37 -3.24 -56.85
CA SER A 36 -54.10 -3.21 -56.08
C SER A 36 -54.14 -2.24 -54.90
N SER A 37 -55.04 -1.25 -54.90
CA SER A 37 -55.25 -0.34 -53.77
C SER A 37 -55.70 -1.08 -52.51
N ILE A 38 -56.34 -2.25 -52.64
CA ILE A 38 -56.69 -3.12 -51.51
C ILE A 38 -55.43 -3.69 -50.85
N ILE A 39 -54.44 -4.13 -51.64
CA ILE A 39 -53.16 -4.60 -51.13
C ILE A 39 -52.43 -3.47 -50.40
N ASP A 40 -52.38 -2.30 -51.03
CA ASP A 40 -51.78 -1.10 -50.43
C ASP A 40 -52.46 -0.73 -49.11
N ALA A 41 -53.78 -0.87 -49.01
CA ALA A 41 -54.49 -0.61 -47.77
C ALA A 41 -54.15 -1.63 -46.66
N MET A 42 -54.00 -2.91 -47.01
CA MET A 42 -53.58 -3.95 -46.07
C MET A 42 -52.18 -3.70 -45.52
N THR A 43 -51.20 -3.46 -46.42
CA THR A 43 -49.81 -3.19 -46.02
C THR A 43 -49.70 -1.87 -45.27
N PHE A 44 -50.48 -0.86 -45.65
CA PHE A 44 -50.51 0.43 -44.95
C PHE A 44 -51.13 0.33 -43.56
N ALA A 45 -52.20 -0.44 -43.40
CA ALA A 45 -52.81 -0.68 -42.09
C ALA A 45 -51.88 -1.46 -41.16
N LEU A 46 -51.14 -2.44 -41.69
CA LEU A 46 -50.23 -3.28 -40.90
C LEU A 46 -48.90 -2.57 -40.59
N PHE A 47 -48.23 -1.97 -41.57
CA PHE A 47 -46.85 -1.49 -41.43
C PHE A 47 -46.70 0.03 -41.61
N GLY A 48 -47.74 0.72 -42.05
CA GLY A 48 -47.67 2.13 -42.41
C GLY A 48 -46.90 2.39 -43.72
N GLU A 49 -46.70 1.36 -44.53
CA GLU A 49 -46.02 1.41 -45.82
C GLU A 49 -46.94 0.86 -46.92
N THR A 50 -46.85 1.38 -48.14
CA THR A 50 -47.59 0.85 -49.30
C THR A 50 -46.63 0.13 -50.24
N THR A 51 -47.16 -0.70 -51.14
CA THR A 51 -46.35 -1.40 -52.14
C THR A 51 -45.70 -0.43 -53.15
N ARG A 52 -46.21 0.80 -53.22
CA ARG A 52 -45.73 1.89 -54.07
C ARG A 52 -44.63 2.75 -53.42
N GLY A 53 -44.40 2.57 -52.11
CA GLY A 53 -43.36 3.26 -51.35
C GLY A 53 -43.88 4.14 -50.22
N LYS A 54 -42.98 4.97 -49.67
CA LYS A 54 -43.28 5.96 -48.61
C LYS A 54 -43.49 7.32 -49.25
N ASN A 55 -44.60 7.99 -48.90
CA ASN A 55 -44.94 9.37 -49.33
C ASN A 55 -45.66 9.53 -50.68
N GLU A 56 -46.36 8.53 -51.19
CA GLU A 56 -47.32 8.77 -52.28
C GLU A 56 -48.60 9.42 -51.76
N GLU A 57 -49.29 10.19 -52.61
CA GLU A 57 -50.61 10.76 -52.35
C GLU A 57 -51.67 9.64 -52.27
N ILE A 58 -51.71 8.97 -51.12
CA ILE A 58 -52.68 7.90 -50.81
C ILE A 58 -54.07 8.44 -50.45
N ILE A 59 -54.16 9.74 -50.16
CA ILE A 59 -55.43 10.42 -49.91
C ILE A 59 -56.11 10.64 -51.25
N ARG A 60 -57.37 10.23 -51.36
CA ARG A 60 -58.18 10.45 -52.55
C ARG A 60 -58.25 11.94 -52.93
N ASP A 61 -58.18 12.24 -54.21
CA ASP A 61 -58.28 13.61 -54.73
C ASP A 61 -59.52 14.34 -54.20
N GLY A 62 -59.31 15.56 -53.69
CA GLY A 62 -60.36 16.40 -53.11
C GLY A 62 -60.63 16.14 -51.61
N GLU A 63 -60.04 15.09 -51.03
CA GLU A 63 -60.20 14.76 -49.61
C GLU A 63 -59.00 15.25 -48.76
N ASN A 64 -59.20 15.37 -47.45
CA ASN A 64 -58.15 15.82 -46.51
C ASN A 64 -57.66 14.72 -45.56
N GLN A 65 -58.28 13.54 -45.64
CA GLN A 65 -57.99 12.41 -44.77
C GLN A 65 -58.24 11.10 -45.51
N ALA A 66 -57.49 10.07 -45.15
CA ALA A 66 -57.76 8.69 -45.53
C ALA A 66 -57.58 7.76 -44.33
N ALA A 67 -58.31 6.65 -44.32
CA ALA A 67 -58.19 5.63 -43.31
C ALA A 67 -58.19 4.24 -43.93
N THR A 68 -57.34 3.37 -43.41
CA THR A 68 -57.35 1.94 -43.71
C THR A 68 -57.45 1.16 -42.42
N GLN A 69 -58.22 0.09 -42.47
CA GLN A 69 -58.48 -0.75 -41.32
C GLN A 69 -58.54 -2.21 -41.76
N ILE A 70 -57.78 -3.04 -41.06
CA ILE A 70 -57.69 -4.47 -41.33
C ILE A 70 -58.03 -5.25 -40.07
N TYR A 71 -58.89 -6.25 -40.23
CA TYR A 71 -59.18 -7.23 -39.18
C TYR A 71 -58.57 -8.56 -39.56
N PHE A 72 -57.76 -9.12 -38.67
CA PHE A 72 -57.05 -10.36 -38.93
C PHE A 72 -56.98 -11.24 -37.68
N GLU A 73 -56.80 -12.53 -37.91
CA GLU A 73 -56.71 -13.54 -36.86
C GLU A 73 -55.39 -14.30 -36.97
N VAL A 74 -54.70 -14.45 -35.84
CA VAL A 74 -53.46 -15.21 -35.72
C VAL A 74 -53.54 -16.11 -34.49
N ASN A 75 -53.31 -17.42 -34.68
CA ASN A 75 -53.37 -18.42 -33.60
C ASN A 75 -54.66 -18.36 -32.75
N GLY A 76 -55.81 -18.11 -33.36
CA GLY A 76 -57.11 -18.01 -32.69
C GLY A 76 -57.40 -16.66 -32.02
N LYS A 77 -56.45 -15.71 -32.04
CA LYS A 77 -56.63 -14.36 -31.49
C LYS A 77 -56.96 -13.37 -32.59
N LYS A 78 -57.97 -12.52 -32.36
CA LYS A 78 -58.42 -11.48 -33.30
C LYS A 78 -57.73 -10.16 -33.00
N TYR A 79 -57.33 -9.48 -34.07
CA TYR A 79 -56.62 -8.21 -34.04
C TYR A 79 -57.23 -7.24 -35.05
N GLN A 80 -57.06 -5.96 -34.78
CA GLN A 80 -57.48 -4.88 -35.66
C GLN A 80 -56.34 -3.88 -35.77
N ALA A 81 -55.84 -3.63 -36.98
CA ALA A 81 -54.89 -2.55 -37.23
C ALA A 81 -55.59 -1.41 -37.97
N VAL A 82 -55.40 -0.19 -37.50
CA VAL A 82 -56.02 1.03 -38.04
C VAL A 82 -54.93 2.04 -38.31
N LYS A 83 -54.83 2.50 -39.56
CA LYS A 83 -53.94 3.58 -39.97
C LYS A 83 -54.77 4.71 -40.57
N LYS A 84 -54.59 5.90 -40.04
CA LYS A 84 -55.19 7.14 -40.56
C LYS A 84 -54.08 8.07 -41.02
N ILE A 85 -54.34 8.81 -42.08
CA ILE A 85 -53.51 9.90 -42.54
C ILE A 85 -54.36 11.17 -42.62
N LEU A 86 -53.90 12.21 -41.93
CA LEU A 86 -54.44 13.56 -41.92
C LEU A 86 -53.26 14.49 -42.25
N LYS A 87 -53.54 15.66 -42.84
CA LYS A 87 -52.50 16.64 -43.24
C LYS A 87 -51.39 16.88 -42.21
N ASN A 88 -51.71 16.86 -40.91
CA ASN A 88 -50.76 17.15 -39.82
C ASN A 88 -50.57 15.99 -38.82
N ASN A 89 -51.26 14.85 -39.00
CA ASN A 89 -51.21 13.75 -38.04
C ASN A 89 -51.46 12.42 -38.75
N SER A 90 -50.72 11.37 -38.40
CA SER A 90 -50.90 10.04 -38.99
C SER A 90 -51.07 8.95 -37.92
N PRO A 91 -52.20 8.93 -37.18
CA PRO A 91 -52.47 7.94 -36.15
C PRO A 91 -52.33 6.51 -36.68
N HIS A 92 -51.66 5.65 -35.91
CA HIS A 92 -51.53 4.23 -36.19
C HIS A 92 -51.75 3.45 -34.90
N GLN A 93 -52.67 2.50 -34.91
CA GLN A 93 -53.03 1.72 -33.74
C GLN A 93 -53.18 0.25 -34.11
N LEU A 94 -52.72 -0.60 -33.21
CA LEU A 94 -53.03 -2.03 -33.19
C LEU A 94 -53.88 -2.31 -31.96
N LEU A 95 -55.02 -2.95 -32.16
CA LEU A 95 -56.02 -3.24 -31.15
C LEU A 95 -56.23 -4.76 -31.00
N ASP A 96 -56.60 -5.20 -29.81
CA ASP A 96 -57.00 -6.58 -29.51
C ASP A 96 -58.50 -6.84 -29.81
N SER A 97 -58.99 -8.03 -29.47
CA SER A 97 -60.39 -8.43 -29.65
C SER A 97 -61.39 -7.58 -28.85
N ASN A 98 -60.95 -6.87 -27.81
CA ASN A 98 -61.76 -5.99 -26.96
C ASN A 98 -61.59 -4.52 -27.37
N SER A 99 -60.99 -4.25 -28.54
CA SER A 99 -60.67 -2.91 -29.02
C SER A 99 -59.72 -2.12 -28.11
N SER A 100 -58.93 -2.81 -27.27
CA SER A 100 -57.91 -2.18 -26.41
C SER A 100 -56.59 -2.03 -27.17
N PRO A 101 -55.87 -0.89 -27.04
CA PRO A 101 -54.64 -0.66 -27.78
C PRO A 101 -53.48 -1.51 -27.26
N ILE A 102 -52.95 -2.36 -28.15
CA ILE A 102 -51.72 -3.13 -27.92
C ILE A 102 -50.50 -2.24 -28.22
N ALA A 103 -50.57 -1.46 -29.30
CA ALA A 103 -49.50 -0.55 -29.71
C ALA A 103 -50.06 0.70 -30.39
N ILE A 104 -49.38 1.83 -30.20
CA ILE A 104 -49.71 3.12 -30.80
C ILE A 104 -48.45 3.74 -31.41
N GLY A 105 -48.58 4.23 -32.64
CA GLY A 105 -47.50 4.83 -33.42
C GLY A 105 -46.83 3.84 -34.37
N THR A 106 -46.47 4.30 -35.58
CA THR A 106 -46.07 3.43 -36.70
C THR A 106 -44.96 2.44 -36.35
N GLY A 107 -43.86 2.91 -35.76
CA GLY A 107 -42.75 2.01 -35.41
C GLY A 107 -43.13 0.94 -34.38
N LYS A 108 -43.90 1.31 -33.33
CA LYS A 108 -44.34 0.36 -32.30
C LYS A 108 -45.34 -0.65 -32.85
N VAL A 109 -46.27 -0.19 -33.69
CA VAL A 109 -47.27 -1.06 -34.33
C VAL A 109 -46.60 -2.06 -35.27
N SER A 110 -45.67 -1.61 -36.11
CA SER A 110 -44.93 -2.49 -37.03
C SER A 110 -44.10 -3.55 -36.28
N GLU A 111 -43.44 -3.18 -35.18
CA GLU A 111 -42.70 -4.14 -34.34
C GLU A 111 -43.63 -5.14 -33.65
N GLU A 112 -44.78 -4.70 -33.16
CA GLU A 112 -45.74 -5.61 -32.52
C GLU A 112 -46.39 -6.57 -33.52
N ILE A 113 -46.72 -6.08 -34.73
CA ILE A 113 -47.18 -6.93 -35.83
C ILE A 113 -46.12 -7.94 -36.24
N LYS A 114 -44.84 -7.53 -36.29
CA LYS A 114 -43.72 -8.45 -36.55
C LYS A 114 -43.62 -9.55 -35.51
N LYS A 115 -43.90 -9.29 -34.23
CA LYS A 115 -43.95 -10.33 -33.19
C LYS A 115 -45.15 -11.26 -33.34
N ILE A 116 -46.32 -10.71 -33.69
CA ILE A 116 -47.57 -11.48 -33.83
C ILE A 116 -47.51 -12.39 -35.06
N ILE A 117 -47.11 -11.85 -36.22
CA ILE A 117 -47.09 -12.56 -37.52
C ILE A 117 -45.77 -13.30 -37.73
N GLY A 118 -44.68 -12.87 -37.08
CA GLY A 118 -43.33 -13.43 -37.24
C GLY A 118 -42.56 -12.89 -38.44
N LEU A 119 -43.16 -11.99 -39.23
CA LEU A 119 -42.59 -11.42 -40.45
C LEU A 119 -42.63 -9.89 -40.41
N ASP A 120 -41.59 -9.27 -40.94
CA ASP A 120 -41.54 -7.83 -41.21
C ASP A 120 -42.10 -7.52 -42.60
N TYR A 121 -42.26 -6.23 -42.91
CA TYR A 121 -42.80 -5.76 -44.19
C TYR A 121 -42.03 -6.33 -45.40
N GLU A 122 -40.70 -6.26 -45.40
CA GLU A 122 -39.88 -6.76 -46.50
C GLU A 122 -40.03 -8.27 -46.69
N THR A 123 -40.03 -9.04 -45.60
CA THR A 123 -40.18 -10.50 -45.69
C THR A 123 -41.59 -10.88 -46.11
N LEU A 124 -42.62 -10.11 -45.69
CA LEU A 124 -43.99 -10.30 -46.13
C LEU A 124 -44.14 -10.06 -47.63
N GLY A 125 -43.45 -9.04 -48.16
CA GLY A 125 -43.40 -8.72 -49.60
C GLY A 125 -42.81 -9.82 -50.47
N ILE A 126 -41.92 -10.63 -49.91
CA ILE A 126 -41.28 -11.76 -50.61
C ILE A 126 -42.11 -13.04 -50.44
N ALA A 127 -42.59 -13.30 -49.22
CA ALA A 127 -43.26 -14.54 -48.83
C ALA A 127 -44.71 -14.64 -49.33
N SER A 128 -45.47 -13.56 -49.18
CA SER A 128 -46.92 -13.63 -49.07
C SER A 128 -47.62 -12.61 -49.93
N ILE A 129 -47.29 -11.32 -49.78
CA ILE A 129 -47.94 -10.24 -50.52
C ILE A 129 -47.01 -9.84 -51.65
N VAL A 130 -47.34 -10.25 -52.87
CA VAL A 130 -46.51 -10.02 -54.05
C VAL A 130 -47.16 -8.94 -54.91
N PRO A 131 -46.57 -7.71 -54.95
CA PRO A 131 -47.06 -6.64 -55.81
C PRO A 131 -46.90 -6.96 -57.30
N GLN A 132 -47.58 -6.19 -58.14
CA GLN A 132 -47.47 -6.30 -59.58
C GLN A 132 -46.01 -6.15 -60.04
N GLY A 133 -45.54 -7.08 -60.89
CA GLY A 133 -44.17 -7.07 -61.42
C GLY A 133 -43.10 -7.66 -60.48
N GLU A 134 -43.38 -7.82 -59.18
CA GLU A 134 -42.45 -8.36 -58.19
C GLU A 134 -42.50 -9.90 -58.07
N LEU A 135 -43.31 -10.56 -58.91
CA LEU A 135 -43.45 -12.01 -58.89
C LEU A 135 -42.10 -12.71 -59.08
N SER A 136 -41.24 -12.26 -59.98
CA SER A 136 -39.93 -12.91 -60.16
C SER A 136 -38.90 -12.54 -59.07
N GLY A 137 -39.22 -11.68 -58.10
CA GLY A 137 -38.28 -11.26 -57.04
C GLY A 137 -37.74 -12.39 -56.17
N ILE A 138 -38.53 -13.44 -55.88
CA ILE A 138 -38.11 -14.56 -55.02
C ILE A 138 -37.01 -15.44 -55.64
N ILE A 139 -36.91 -15.45 -56.97
CA ILE A 139 -35.95 -16.25 -57.74
C ILE A 139 -34.71 -15.45 -58.16
N GLN A 140 -34.67 -14.16 -57.86
CA GLN A 140 -33.50 -13.32 -58.13
C GLN A 140 -32.38 -13.60 -57.13
N SER A 141 -31.15 -13.72 -57.63
CA SER A 141 -29.97 -14.01 -56.81
C SER A 141 -29.67 -12.95 -55.75
N SER A 142 -30.00 -11.67 -56.02
CA SER A 142 -29.90 -10.56 -55.07
C SER A 142 -30.71 -10.79 -53.79
N ASN A 143 -31.80 -11.56 -53.87
CA ASN A 143 -32.69 -11.86 -52.76
C ASN A 143 -32.36 -13.18 -52.05
N GLY A 144 -31.27 -13.89 -52.43
CA GLY A 144 -30.93 -15.18 -51.84
C GLY A 144 -30.72 -15.16 -50.31
N ARG A 145 -30.21 -14.05 -49.75
CA ARG A 145 -30.15 -13.85 -48.29
C ARG A 145 -31.52 -13.68 -47.66
N LYS A 146 -32.38 -12.86 -48.28
CA LYS A 146 -33.76 -12.64 -47.81
C LYS A 146 -34.58 -13.93 -47.88
N LEU A 147 -34.41 -14.74 -48.93
CA LEU A 147 -35.01 -16.06 -49.07
C LEU A 147 -34.53 -17.02 -47.95
N ARG A 148 -33.23 -17.02 -47.64
CA ARG A 148 -32.70 -17.79 -46.51
C ARG A 148 -33.36 -17.39 -45.19
N ASP A 149 -33.37 -16.09 -44.90
CA ASP A 149 -33.90 -15.57 -43.64
C ASP A 149 -35.41 -15.83 -43.52
N LEU A 150 -36.13 -15.80 -44.64
CA LEU A 150 -37.53 -16.18 -44.72
C LEU A 150 -37.73 -17.67 -44.44
N ILE A 151 -36.93 -18.56 -45.04
CA ILE A 151 -36.96 -20.00 -44.74
C ILE A 151 -36.71 -20.23 -43.25
N ASP A 152 -35.68 -19.58 -42.67
CA ASP A 152 -35.35 -19.65 -41.23
C ASP A 152 -36.54 -19.21 -40.35
N LYS A 153 -37.27 -18.16 -40.74
CA LYS A 153 -38.48 -17.70 -40.05
C LYS A 153 -39.62 -18.71 -40.16
N VAL A 154 -39.84 -19.29 -41.35
CA VAL A 154 -40.93 -20.26 -41.60
C VAL A 154 -40.70 -21.56 -40.83
N ILE A 155 -39.48 -22.08 -40.78
CA ILE A 155 -39.13 -23.27 -39.97
C ILE A 155 -39.02 -22.98 -38.48
N GLY A 156 -38.95 -21.70 -38.09
CA GLY A 156 -38.88 -21.27 -36.69
C GLY A 156 -37.51 -21.42 -36.04
N THR A 157 -36.42 -21.50 -36.81
CA THR A 157 -35.04 -21.58 -36.26
C THR A 157 -34.63 -20.31 -35.50
N GLY A 158 -35.36 -19.20 -35.69
CA GLY A 158 -35.23 -18.01 -34.83
C GLY A 158 -35.43 -18.30 -33.34
N LYS A 159 -36.31 -19.23 -32.97
CA LYS A 159 -36.54 -19.63 -31.57
C LYS A 159 -35.31 -20.32 -30.96
N TYR A 160 -34.58 -21.10 -31.76
CA TYR A 160 -33.34 -21.73 -31.33
C TYR A 160 -32.27 -20.68 -31.05
N SER A 161 -32.12 -19.71 -31.95
CA SER A 161 -31.18 -18.60 -31.75
C SER A 161 -31.50 -17.78 -30.49
N ALA A 162 -32.78 -17.52 -30.23
CA ALA A 162 -33.20 -16.83 -29.01
C ALA A 162 -32.85 -17.62 -27.74
N ALA A 163 -33.18 -18.92 -27.71
CA ALA A 163 -32.81 -19.80 -26.60
C ALA A 163 -31.27 -19.89 -26.40
N GLY A 164 -30.49 -19.86 -27.48
CA GLY A 164 -29.03 -19.81 -27.41
C GLY A 164 -28.50 -18.53 -26.76
N ASN A 165 -29.14 -17.38 -27.02
CA ASN A 165 -28.81 -16.11 -26.38
C ASN A 165 -29.16 -16.13 -24.88
N GLU A 166 -30.37 -16.57 -24.53
CA GLU A 166 -30.82 -16.72 -23.14
C GLU A 166 -29.89 -17.67 -22.35
N LEU A 167 -29.44 -18.76 -22.97
CA LEU A 167 -28.48 -19.67 -22.37
C LEU A 167 -27.11 -19.01 -22.15
N SER A 168 -26.68 -18.14 -23.07
CA SER A 168 -25.43 -17.36 -22.91
C SER A 168 -25.52 -16.35 -21.77
N GLU A 169 -26.67 -15.68 -21.63
CA GLU A 169 -26.95 -14.80 -20.50
C GLU A 169 -26.94 -15.59 -19.18
N GLY A 170 -27.57 -16.77 -19.15
CA GLY A 170 -27.56 -17.65 -17.98
C GLY A 170 -26.16 -18.14 -17.59
N ILE A 171 -25.32 -18.53 -18.56
CA ILE A 171 -23.91 -18.89 -18.32
C ILE A 171 -23.14 -17.70 -17.72
N THR A 172 -23.38 -16.50 -18.24
CA THR A 172 -22.73 -15.27 -17.76
C THR A 172 -23.14 -14.97 -16.32
N ALA A 173 -24.45 -14.99 -16.03
CA ALA A 173 -24.97 -14.79 -14.68
C ALA A 173 -24.45 -15.84 -13.69
N PHE A 174 -24.30 -17.09 -14.12
CA PHE A 174 -23.71 -18.14 -13.28
C PHE A 174 -22.23 -17.89 -12.98
N ARG A 175 -21.45 -17.44 -13.98
CA ARG A 175 -20.05 -17.03 -13.78
C ARG A 175 -19.92 -15.83 -12.83
N ASP A 176 -20.82 -14.86 -12.93
CA ASP A 176 -20.86 -13.71 -12.03
C ASP A 176 -21.15 -14.13 -10.58
N TYR A 177 -22.08 -15.08 -10.37
CA TYR A 177 -22.32 -15.67 -9.05
C TYR A 177 -21.08 -16.38 -8.48
N LEU A 178 -20.36 -17.16 -9.29
CA LEU A 178 -19.11 -17.79 -8.85
C LEU A 178 -18.07 -16.75 -8.43
N ARG A 179 -17.94 -15.66 -9.22
CA ARG A 179 -17.02 -14.56 -8.92
C ARG A 179 -17.38 -13.88 -7.61
N GLU A 180 -18.66 -13.60 -7.35
CA GLU A 180 -19.09 -12.97 -6.10
C GLU A 180 -18.84 -13.88 -4.88
N LYS A 181 -19.11 -15.18 -5.02
CA LYS A 181 -19.02 -16.13 -3.90
C LYS A 181 -17.60 -16.60 -3.60
N TYR A 182 -16.78 -16.79 -4.63
CA TYR A 182 -15.47 -17.44 -4.54
C TYR A 182 -14.30 -16.58 -5.03
N ASP A 183 -14.56 -15.35 -5.52
CA ASP A 183 -13.56 -14.48 -6.18
C ASP A 183 -12.86 -15.15 -7.39
N ASN A 184 -13.50 -16.17 -7.95
CA ASN A 184 -12.98 -17.01 -9.03
C ASN A 184 -14.13 -17.58 -9.86
N THR A 185 -13.84 -18.05 -11.07
CA THR A 185 -14.80 -18.61 -12.03
C THR A 185 -14.34 -19.99 -12.51
N ASP A 186 -15.16 -20.67 -13.31
CA ASP A 186 -14.81 -21.95 -13.97
C ASP A 186 -13.51 -21.90 -14.78
N LEU A 187 -13.07 -20.70 -15.18
CA LEU A 187 -11.85 -20.49 -15.94
C LEU A 187 -10.59 -20.47 -15.06
N ASP A 188 -10.73 -20.37 -13.74
CA ASP A 188 -9.62 -20.21 -12.79
C ASP A 188 -9.15 -21.54 -12.17
N VAL A 189 -9.67 -22.68 -12.65
CA VAL A 189 -9.33 -24.02 -12.13
C VAL A 189 -7.81 -24.25 -12.11
N ASP A 190 -7.12 -23.96 -13.21
CA ASP A 190 -5.68 -24.21 -13.33
C ASP A 190 -4.86 -23.32 -12.39
N LYS A 191 -5.29 -22.06 -12.22
CA LYS A 191 -4.66 -21.11 -11.30
C LYS A 191 -4.76 -21.60 -9.86
N ILE A 192 -5.97 -21.95 -9.40
CA ILE A 192 -6.18 -22.43 -8.02
C ILE A 192 -5.46 -23.76 -7.80
N GLN A 193 -5.44 -24.64 -8.80
CA GLN A 193 -4.69 -25.90 -8.74
C GLN A 193 -3.19 -25.65 -8.59
N GLN A 194 -2.61 -24.68 -9.32
CA GLN A 194 -1.21 -24.29 -9.16
C GLN A 194 -0.92 -23.74 -7.76
N GLU A 195 -1.77 -22.85 -7.22
CA GLU A 195 -1.61 -22.32 -5.86
C GLU A 195 -1.60 -23.43 -4.79
N ILE A 196 -2.41 -24.47 -4.97
CA ILE A 196 -2.41 -25.66 -4.09
C ILE A 196 -1.13 -26.46 -4.26
N ASN A 197 -0.71 -26.74 -5.49
CA ASN A 197 0.49 -27.51 -5.77
C ASN A 197 1.75 -26.82 -5.21
N ASP A 198 1.85 -25.49 -5.34
CA ASP A 198 2.95 -24.70 -4.79
C ASP A 198 2.99 -24.79 -3.25
N ALA A 199 1.82 -24.70 -2.61
CA ALA A 199 1.70 -24.86 -1.16
C ALA A 199 2.07 -26.28 -0.70
N GLU A 200 1.67 -27.31 -1.44
CA GLU A 200 2.06 -28.70 -1.18
C GLU A 200 3.58 -28.89 -1.34
N GLN A 201 4.18 -28.28 -2.37
CA GLN A 201 5.64 -28.31 -2.56
C GLN A 201 6.37 -27.67 -1.38
N ILE A 202 5.93 -26.48 -0.93
CA ILE A 202 6.48 -25.80 0.24
C ILE A 202 6.46 -26.72 1.47
N ILE A 203 5.33 -27.41 1.71
CA ILE A 203 5.21 -28.35 2.83
C ILE A 203 6.19 -29.52 2.67
N SER A 204 6.26 -30.10 1.47
CA SER A 204 7.12 -31.26 1.18
C SER A 204 8.60 -30.97 1.40
N GLU A 205 9.05 -29.76 1.06
CA GLU A 205 10.44 -29.32 1.25
C GLU A 205 10.71 -28.87 2.69
N SER A 206 9.73 -28.21 3.31
CA SER A 206 9.93 -27.57 4.62
C SER A 206 9.88 -28.54 5.79
N LYS A 207 9.01 -29.55 5.71
CA LYS A 207 8.80 -30.54 6.77
C LYS A 207 10.06 -31.36 7.11
N PRO A 208 10.80 -31.96 6.15
CA PRO A 208 12.02 -32.71 6.46
C PRO A 208 13.15 -31.81 6.96
N GLN A 209 13.23 -30.56 6.51
CA GLN A 209 14.22 -29.60 7.03
C GLN A 209 13.91 -29.22 8.48
N LYS A 210 12.63 -28.99 8.82
CA LYS A 210 12.20 -28.77 10.21
C LYS A 210 12.56 -29.95 11.11
N GLU A 211 12.27 -31.18 10.69
CA GLU A 211 12.61 -32.38 11.47
C GLU A 211 14.12 -32.52 11.71
N LYS A 212 14.96 -32.15 10.74
CA LYS A 212 16.42 -32.11 10.93
C LYS A 212 16.84 -31.08 11.97
N LEU A 213 16.28 -29.87 11.90
CA LEU A 213 16.57 -28.79 12.86
C LEU A 213 16.09 -29.16 14.28
N GLU A 214 14.94 -29.79 14.43
CA GLU A 214 14.43 -30.27 15.72
C GLU A 214 15.37 -31.29 16.35
N LYS A 215 15.94 -32.22 15.56
CA LYS A 215 16.99 -33.14 16.06
C LYS A 215 18.25 -32.41 16.53
N ILE A 216 18.65 -31.34 15.82
CA ILE A 216 19.80 -30.52 16.23
C ILE A 216 19.49 -29.80 17.55
N ALA A 217 18.31 -29.18 17.67
CA ALA A 217 17.88 -28.51 18.88
C ALA A 217 17.85 -29.43 20.10
N GLU A 218 17.39 -30.68 19.96
CA GLU A 218 17.42 -31.64 21.06
C GLU A 218 18.86 -31.99 21.47
N SER A 219 19.79 -32.14 20.52
CA SER A 219 21.20 -32.38 20.84
C SER A 219 21.87 -31.19 21.55
N PHE A 220 21.52 -29.95 21.17
CA PHE A 220 21.97 -28.76 21.90
C PHE A 220 21.38 -28.68 23.30
N LYS A 221 20.11 -29.01 23.48
CA LYS A 221 19.45 -29.03 24.80
C LYS A 221 20.13 -30.02 25.75
N GLU A 222 20.49 -31.21 25.27
CA GLU A 222 21.29 -32.15 26.07
C GLU A 222 22.68 -31.61 26.40
N LYS A 223 23.35 -30.94 25.45
CA LYS A 223 24.67 -30.35 25.67
C LYS A 223 24.63 -29.19 26.68
N ILE A 224 23.63 -28.31 26.58
CA ILE A 224 23.39 -27.20 27.53
C ILE A 224 23.21 -27.76 28.94
N LYS A 225 22.39 -28.81 29.11
CA LYS A 225 22.17 -29.45 30.40
C LYS A 225 23.49 -29.93 31.01
N LYS A 226 24.31 -30.65 30.25
CA LYS A 226 25.63 -31.14 30.71
C LYS A 226 26.59 -30.00 31.10
N LEU A 227 26.61 -28.92 30.32
CA LEU A 227 27.46 -27.76 30.60
C LEU A 227 26.97 -26.97 31.83
N GLN A 228 25.65 -26.87 32.04
CA GLN A 228 25.07 -26.26 33.25
C GLN A 228 25.42 -27.04 34.51
N GLU A 229 25.25 -28.36 34.50
CA GLU A 229 25.65 -29.23 35.61
C GLU A 229 27.14 -29.06 35.95
N LYS A 230 28.00 -29.01 34.93
CA LYS A 230 29.44 -28.78 35.10
C LYS A 230 29.76 -27.37 35.62
N LYS A 231 29.02 -26.35 35.20
CA LYS A 231 29.18 -24.96 35.69
C LYS A 231 28.82 -24.86 37.17
N GLU A 232 27.73 -25.49 37.60
CA GLU A 232 27.31 -25.53 39.00
C GLU A 232 28.34 -26.24 39.89
N GLU A 233 28.94 -27.33 39.41
CA GLU A 233 30.03 -28.01 40.14
C GLU A 233 31.24 -27.10 40.36
N LEU A 234 31.60 -26.31 39.34
CA LEU A 234 32.77 -25.42 39.37
C LEU A 234 32.50 -24.07 40.06
N SER A 235 31.23 -23.63 40.18
CA SER A 235 30.87 -22.30 40.69
C SER A 235 31.27 -22.09 42.15
N VAL A 236 31.16 -23.13 42.99
CA VAL A 236 31.52 -23.07 44.41
C VAL A 236 32.99 -22.70 44.58
N ASN A 237 33.88 -23.27 43.77
CA ASN A 237 35.30 -22.96 43.82
C ASN A 237 35.63 -21.62 43.14
N TYR A 238 34.88 -21.25 42.10
CA TYR A 238 34.99 -19.94 41.45
C TYR A 238 34.65 -18.78 42.41
N GLU A 239 33.57 -18.89 43.18
CA GLU A 239 33.18 -17.90 44.19
C GLU A 239 34.28 -17.72 45.26
N LYS A 240 34.93 -18.81 45.66
CA LYS A 240 36.07 -18.75 46.59
C LYS A 240 37.28 -18.03 46.00
N ILE A 241 37.55 -18.20 44.70
CA ILE A 241 38.62 -17.45 44.01
C ILE A 241 38.30 -15.96 43.95
N MET A 242 37.05 -15.60 43.64
CA MET A 242 36.62 -14.19 43.64
C MET A 242 36.79 -13.58 45.03
N HIS A 243 36.33 -14.28 46.07
CA HIS A 243 36.47 -13.83 47.44
C HIS A 243 37.93 -13.73 47.90
N LEU A 244 38.81 -14.63 47.43
CA LEU A 244 40.24 -14.51 47.65
C LEU A 244 40.80 -13.24 47.00
N SER A 245 40.47 -12.98 45.73
CA SER A 245 40.93 -11.79 45.01
C SER A 245 40.46 -10.48 45.67
N ASP A 246 39.22 -10.44 46.16
CA ASP A 246 38.69 -9.30 46.92
C ASP A 246 39.48 -9.07 48.23
N LYS A 247 39.77 -10.14 48.97
CA LYS A 247 40.59 -10.07 50.20
C LYS A 247 42.00 -9.59 49.92
N GLU A 248 42.64 -10.06 48.84
CA GLU A 248 43.97 -9.59 48.42
C GLU A 248 43.94 -8.10 48.02
N SER A 249 42.88 -7.66 47.33
CA SER A 249 42.66 -6.24 47.00
C SER A 249 42.49 -5.36 48.24
N ASP A 250 41.76 -5.84 49.25
CA ASP A 250 41.53 -5.13 50.50
C ASP A 250 42.80 -4.98 51.35
N VAL A 251 43.73 -5.96 51.28
CA VAL A 251 45.07 -5.81 51.85
C VAL A 251 45.77 -4.61 51.23
N TRP A 252 45.80 -4.51 49.89
CA TRP A 252 46.46 -3.40 49.20
C TRP A 252 45.82 -2.04 49.47
N LYS A 253 44.47 -1.96 49.56
CA LYS A 253 43.78 -0.73 49.97
C LYS A 253 44.19 -0.29 51.37
N THR A 254 44.30 -1.24 52.30
CA THR A 254 44.66 -0.98 53.69
C THR A 254 46.11 -0.52 53.81
N VAL A 255 47.05 -1.18 53.12
CA VAL A 255 48.46 -0.78 53.09
C VAL A 255 48.64 0.62 52.50
N LYS A 256 47.98 0.94 51.37
CA LYS A 256 48.04 2.29 50.75
C LYS A 256 47.51 3.38 51.67
N ARG A 257 46.44 3.08 52.42
CA ARG A 257 45.89 4.00 53.42
C ARG A 257 46.87 4.24 54.58
N GLU A 258 47.55 3.20 55.06
CA GLU A 258 48.56 3.32 56.11
C GLU A 258 49.77 4.15 55.66
N ILE A 259 50.28 3.91 54.44
CA ILE A 259 51.36 4.72 53.83
C ILE A 259 50.95 6.20 53.77
N SER A 260 49.74 6.47 53.29
CA SER A 260 49.23 7.85 53.20
C SER A 260 49.15 8.52 54.57
N SER A 261 48.66 7.80 55.59
CA SER A 261 48.59 8.31 56.96
C SER A 261 49.97 8.56 57.56
N LEU A 262 50.94 7.66 57.34
CA LEU A 262 52.31 7.80 57.82
C LEU A 262 53.02 8.98 57.14
N ALA A 263 52.81 9.17 55.84
CA ALA A 263 53.36 10.30 55.10
C ALA A 263 52.86 11.65 55.65
N THR A 264 51.55 11.78 55.90
CA THR A 264 50.97 12.99 56.50
C THR A 264 51.51 13.24 57.91
N ASN A 265 51.52 12.21 58.77
CA ASN A 265 52.05 12.32 60.13
C ASN A 265 53.54 12.68 60.16
N ASN A 266 54.33 12.12 59.24
CA ASN A 266 55.76 12.42 59.12
C ASN A 266 55.98 13.88 58.70
N GLN A 267 55.19 14.40 57.76
CA GLN A 267 55.26 15.80 57.35
C GLN A 267 54.93 16.75 58.51
N GLU A 268 53.81 16.52 59.20
CA GLU A 268 53.39 17.33 60.36
C GLU A 268 54.44 17.32 61.47
N HIS A 269 54.95 16.14 61.83
CA HIS A 269 56.00 16.02 62.86
C HIS A 269 57.31 16.69 62.43
N SER A 270 57.70 16.61 61.16
CA SER A 270 58.91 17.26 60.64
C SER A 270 58.81 18.78 60.75
N GLU A 271 57.68 19.38 60.39
CA GLU A 271 57.47 20.82 60.48
C GLU A 271 57.44 21.33 61.93
N ILE A 272 56.89 20.55 62.86
CA ILE A 272 56.89 20.88 64.29
C ILE A 272 58.32 20.81 64.85
N ILE A 273 59.09 19.77 64.50
CA ILE A 273 60.48 19.60 64.94
C ILE A 273 61.33 20.78 64.47
N GLN A 274 61.27 21.12 63.17
CA GLN A 274 62.05 22.22 62.61
C GLN A 274 61.76 23.56 63.30
N ARG A 275 60.47 23.91 63.46
CA ARG A 275 60.05 25.15 64.15
C ARG A 275 60.56 25.22 65.60
N CYS A 276 60.57 24.08 66.29
CA CYS A 276 61.06 24.00 67.67
C CYS A 276 62.59 24.08 67.75
N GLU A 277 63.32 23.45 66.84
CA GLU A 277 64.78 23.51 66.77
C GLU A 277 65.29 24.94 66.59
N GLU A 278 64.71 25.65 65.62
CA GLU A 278 65.02 27.05 65.36
C GLU A 278 64.74 27.89 66.61
N SER A 279 63.60 27.69 67.27
CA SER A 279 63.23 28.43 68.49
C SER A 279 64.14 28.12 69.69
N PHE A 280 64.52 26.86 69.93
CA PHE A 280 65.43 26.49 71.03
C PHE A 280 66.84 27.08 70.83
N SER A 281 67.29 27.20 69.58
CA SER A 281 68.60 27.80 69.26
C SER A 281 68.67 29.28 69.63
N VAL A 282 67.58 30.02 69.38
CA VAL A 282 67.47 31.47 69.66
C VAL A 282 67.34 31.74 71.16
N ILE A 283 66.52 30.96 71.89
CA ILE A 283 66.31 31.14 73.34
C ILE A 283 67.59 30.91 74.15
N LYS A 284 68.50 30.03 73.69
CA LYS A 284 69.76 29.75 74.36
C LYS A 284 70.66 30.99 74.50
N GLU A 285 70.47 32.01 73.67
CA GLU A 285 71.23 33.26 73.72
C GLU A 285 70.64 34.31 74.67
N LYS A 286 69.49 34.04 75.31
CA LYS A 286 68.76 35.00 76.16
C LYS A 286 69.61 35.54 77.31
N SER A 287 70.17 34.67 78.14
CA SER A 287 70.94 35.11 79.32
C SER A 287 72.15 35.96 78.92
N LYS A 288 72.84 35.57 77.85
CA LYS A 288 73.98 36.33 77.31
C LYS A 288 73.55 37.69 76.76
N THR A 289 72.39 37.78 76.12
CA THR A 289 71.89 39.01 75.48
C THR A 289 71.38 40.02 76.53
N GLU A 290 70.70 39.53 77.57
CA GLU A 290 70.25 40.34 78.72
C GLU A 290 71.42 40.85 79.58
N ASP A 291 72.43 40.01 79.83
CA ASP A 291 73.63 40.40 80.58
C ASP A 291 74.43 41.48 79.84
N VAL A 292 74.54 41.38 78.51
CA VAL A 292 75.23 42.38 77.69
C VAL A 292 74.46 43.70 77.67
N LEU A 293 73.13 43.67 77.59
CA LEU A 293 72.29 44.88 77.67
C LEU A 293 72.48 45.62 79.00
N ASN A 294 72.43 44.90 80.12
CA ASN A 294 72.65 45.45 81.46
C ASN A 294 74.05 46.06 81.60
N SER A 295 75.08 45.38 81.10
CA SER A 295 76.46 45.88 81.14
C SER A 295 76.67 47.15 80.32
N LYS A 296 75.99 47.28 79.16
CA LYS A 296 76.09 48.45 78.27
C LYS A 296 75.32 49.64 78.83
N ASN A 297 74.13 49.41 79.40
CA ASN A 297 73.37 50.44 80.10
C ASN A 297 74.15 51.01 81.30
N HIS A 298 74.81 50.15 82.10
CA HIS A 298 75.67 50.59 83.19
C HIS A 298 76.86 51.44 82.69
N LYS A 299 77.57 50.97 81.67
CA LYS A 299 78.68 51.74 81.08
C LYS A 299 78.25 53.09 80.52
N LYS A 300 77.08 53.17 79.89
CA LYS A 300 76.55 54.43 79.38
C LYS A 300 76.31 55.43 80.53
N LYS A 301 75.69 54.96 81.61
CA LYS A 301 75.42 55.76 82.81
C LYS A 301 76.70 56.30 83.46
N ASP A 302 77.75 55.47 83.55
CA ASP A 302 79.04 55.89 84.10
C ASP A 302 79.74 56.96 83.23
N VAL A 303 79.65 56.82 81.89
CA VAL A 303 80.21 57.79 80.94
C VAL A 303 79.45 59.13 81.01
N GLU A 304 78.12 59.09 81.10
CA GLU A 304 77.29 60.30 81.25
C GLU A 304 77.56 61.02 82.59
N GLN A 305 77.80 60.26 83.67
CA GLN A 305 78.16 60.82 84.96
C GLN A 305 79.52 61.53 84.91
N LYS A 306 80.53 60.94 84.27
CA LYS A 306 81.85 61.58 84.10
C LYS A 306 81.80 62.84 83.24
N ILE A 307 80.96 62.85 82.21
CA ILE A 307 80.73 64.07 81.40
C ILE A 307 80.18 65.19 82.29
N ALA A 308 79.23 64.89 83.17
CA ALA A 308 78.66 65.87 84.10
C ALA A 308 79.68 66.40 85.14
N GLU A 309 80.57 65.53 85.65
CA GLU A 309 81.65 65.93 86.56
C GLU A 309 82.70 66.83 85.87
N LEU A 310 83.05 66.52 84.62
CA LEU A 310 83.96 67.35 83.82
C LEU A 310 83.35 68.72 83.54
N ASP A 311 82.04 68.81 83.32
CA ASP A 311 81.35 70.09 83.14
C ASP A 311 81.43 71.00 84.37
N GLN A 312 81.29 70.44 85.58
CA GLN A 312 81.48 71.21 86.81
C GLN A 312 82.92 71.71 86.95
N LYS A 313 83.91 70.87 86.64
CA LYS A 313 85.34 71.27 86.69
C LYS A 313 85.67 72.34 85.66
N LEU A 314 85.11 72.24 84.45
CA LEU A 314 85.30 73.21 83.38
C LEU A 314 84.87 74.60 83.84
N HIS A 315 83.67 74.70 84.44
CA HIS A 315 83.18 75.94 85.03
C HIS A 315 84.10 76.48 86.14
N THR A 316 84.56 75.62 87.04
CA THR A 316 85.42 76.05 88.16
C THR A 316 86.75 76.65 87.68
N TYR A 317 87.39 76.03 86.68
CA TYR A 317 88.64 76.55 86.13
C TYR A 317 88.43 77.76 85.23
N GLU A 318 87.28 77.91 84.59
CA GLU A 318 86.91 79.15 83.88
C GLU A 318 86.82 80.33 84.85
N ASP A 319 86.21 80.13 86.03
CA ASP A 319 86.13 81.14 87.09
C ASP A 319 87.53 81.51 87.62
N HIS A 320 88.38 80.51 87.90
CA HIS A 320 89.78 80.75 88.32
C HIS A 320 90.58 81.52 87.26
N ARG A 321 90.34 81.26 85.97
CA ARG A 321 90.97 81.97 84.85
C ARG A 321 90.66 83.46 84.89
N GLU A 322 89.40 83.79 85.20
CA GLU A 322 88.93 85.16 85.25
C GLU A 322 89.51 85.92 86.46
N ILE A 323 89.65 85.24 87.61
CA ILE A 323 90.23 85.80 88.84
C ILE A 323 91.74 86.04 88.67
N ALA A 324 92.49 85.03 88.20
CA ALA A 324 93.94 85.10 88.01
C ALA A 324 94.37 86.23 87.06
N GLY A 325 93.58 86.49 86.01
CA GLY A 325 93.85 87.56 85.05
C GLY A 325 93.84 88.97 85.66
N LYS A 326 93.16 89.17 86.80
CA LYS A 326 93.03 90.49 87.46
C LYS A 326 94.17 90.83 88.40
N ILE A 327 94.97 89.87 88.86
CA ILE A 327 95.87 90.05 90.01
C ILE A 327 97.34 90.39 89.62
N GLN A 328 97.77 90.16 88.38
CA GLN A 328 99.12 90.47 87.81
C GLN A 328 100.25 90.68 88.85
N PHE A 329 100.85 89.58 89.30
CA PHE A 329 102.08 89.63 90.08
C PHE A 329 103.29 89.91 89.15
N SER A 330 103.99 91.03 89.35
CA SER A 330 105.24 91.38 88.66
C SER A 330 106.40 91.43 89.68
N ASP A 331 107.48 90.69 89.41
CA ASP A 331 108.75 90.65 90.18
C ASP A 331 108.66 90.32 91.68
N GLY A 332 107.77 89.40 92.04
CA GLY A 332 107.85 88.70 93.34
C GLY A 332 107.53 89.54 94.57
N GLU A 333 106.96 90.74 94.40
CA GLU A 333 106.42 91.54 95.50
C GLU A 333 104.89 91.48 95.52
N CYS A 334 104.33 91.12 96.68
CA CYS A 334 102.89 91.23 96.90
C CYS A 334 102.45 92.71 96.82
N PRO A 335 101.53 93.09 95.91
CA PRO A 335 101.15 94.48 95.67
C PRO A 335 100.38 95.13 96.83
N ILE A 336 99.96 94.35 97.84
CA ILE A 336 99.19 94.84 98.98
C ILE A 336 100.06 95.02 100.23
N CYS A 337 100.99 94.11 100.50
CA CYS A 337 101.74 94.08 101.77
C CYS A 337 103.28 94.06 101.62
N HIS A 338 103.82 94.18 100.40
CA HIS A 338 105.26 94.25 100.11
C HIS A 338 106.11 93.11 100.73
N THR A 339 105.48 91.99 101.05
CA THR A 339 106.20 90.80 101.53
C THR A 339 106.89 90.16 100.34
N LYS A 340 108.21 89.95 100.46
CA LYS A 340 109.00 89.14 99.52
C LYS A 340 108.82 87.66 99.84
N ASP A 341 108.85 86.83 98.80
CA ASP A 341 108.53 85.39 98.81
C ASP A 341 107.05 85.05 99.09
N VAL A 342 106.12 85.63 98.31
CA VAL A 342 104.75 85.12 98.26
C VAL A 342 104.67 84.00 97.22
N THR A 343 104.46 82.78 97.70
CA THR A 343 104.09 81.65 96.85
C THR A 343 102.61 81.79 96.49
N VAL A 344 102.35 82.06 95.20
CA VAL A 344 100.99 82.12 94.65
C VAL A 344 100.49 80.70 94.44
N ASP A 345 99.30 80.41 94.96
CA ASP A 345 98.67 79.11 94.82
C ASP A 345 98.60 78.68 93.33
N PRO A 346 99.02 77.45 92.99
CA PRO A 346 98.93 76.90 91.64
C PRO A 346 97.55 77.05 90.98
N GLU A 347 96.46 77.11 91.76
CA GLU A 347 95.10 77.28 91.24
C GLU A 347 94.84 78.64 90.56
N TYR A 348 95.64 79.66 90.85
CA TYR A 348 95.52 81.00 90.25
C TYR A 348 96.68 81.33 89.30
N GLN A 349 97.44 80.33 88.84
CA GLN A 349 98.49 80.49 87.84
C GLN A 349 97.95 80.31 86.42
N MET A 350 98.05 81.35 85.60
CA MET A 350 97.46 81.41 84.25
C MET A 350 97.92 80.27 83.32
N GLU A 351 99.20 79.89 83.38
CA GLU A 351 99.76 78.80 82.59
C GLU A 351 99.08 77.45 82.93
N HIS A 352 98.89 77.20 84.23
CA HIS A 352 98.30 75.96 84.75
C HIS A 352 96.81 75.87 84.41
N ILE A 353 96.05 76.95 84.60
CA ILE A 353 94.61 77.00 84.29
C ILE A 353 94.35 76.73 82.79
N LYS A 354 95.17 77.31 81.90
CA LYS A 354 95.03 77.07 80.45
C LYS A 354 95.31 75.62 80.07
N GLN A 355 96.27 74.97 80.73
CA GLN A 355 96.58 73.56 80.48
C GLN A 355 95.43 72.65 80.95
N GLU A 356 94.87 72.90 82.14
CA GLU A 356 93.77 72.09 82.67
C GLU A 356 92.46 72.27 81.90
N LEU A 357 92.09 73.48 81.48
CA LEU A 357 90.89 73.69 80.64
C LEU A 357 90.97 72.92 79.31
N LYS A 358 92.12 72.98 78.63
CA LYS A 358 92.32 72.28 77.36
C LYS A 358 92.26 70.76 77.51
N LYS A 359 92.71 70.26 78.66
CA LYS A 359 92.66 68.84 79.02
C LYS A 359 91.21 68.40 79.26
N ILE A 360 90.46 69.14 80.08
CA ILE A 360 89.05 68.86 80.39
C ILE A 360 88.17 68.86 79.12
N GLU A 361 88.32 69.86 78.24
CA GLU A 361 87.55 69.90 76.97
C GLU A 361 87.83 68.70 76.07
N SER A 362 89.11 68.31 75.92
CA SER A 362 89.49 67.15 75.11
C SER A 362 88.92 65.84 75.67
N GLU A 363 88.89 65.70 76.99
CA GLU A 363 88.35 64.53 77.69
C GLU A 363 86.82 64.43 77.49
N LYS A 364 86.10 65.54 77.68
CA LYS A 364 84.64 65.61 77.47
C LYS A 364 84.24 65.23 76.04
N THR A 365 84.95 65.74 75.04
CA THR A 365 84.63 65.48 73.63
C THR A 365 84.77 63.99 73.29
N SER A 366 85.78 63.32 73.86
CA SER A 366 85.98 61.87 73.68
C SER A 366 84.85 61.05 74.32
N LEU A 367 84.48 61.36 75.56
CA LEU A 367 83.44 60.65 76.31
C LEU A 367 82.06 60.81 75.67
N THR A 368 81.76 61.98 75.10
CA THR A 368 80.48 62.22 74.42
C THR A 368 80.32 61.33 73.17
N LYS A 369 81.42 61.14 72.43
CA LYS A 369 81.45 60.22 71.28
C LYS A 369 81.27 58.77 71.73
N ASP A 370 81.89 58.37 72.83
CA ASP A 370 81.74 57.03 73.40
C ASP A 370 80.30 56.74 73.83
N SER A 371 79.62 57.68 74.49
CA SER A 371 78.20 57.53 74.87
C SER A 371 77.29 57.28 73.65
N SER A 372 77.50 58.02 72.55
CA SER A 372 76.73 57.86 71.32
C SER A 372 76.94 56.49 70.65
N SER A 373 78.16 55.95 70.72
CA SER A 373 78.50 54.62 70.20
C SER A 373 77.85 53.51 71.03
N ILE A 374 77.83 53.66 72.36
CA ILE A 374 77.19 52.72 73.27
C ILE A 374 75.66 52.69 73.04
N GLN A 375 75.02 53.82 72.75
CA GLN A 375 73.57 53.86 72.47
C GLN A 375 73.18 53.04 71.23
N LYS A 376 73.93 53.13 70.12
CA LYS A 376 73.64 52.32 68.91
C LYS A 376 73.72 50.82 69.20
N GLN A 377 74.68 50.40 70.02
CA GLN A 377 74.82 48.99 70.40
C GLN A 377 73.65 48.51 71.27
N ILE A 378 73.07 49.37 72.11
CA ILE A 378 71.89 49.04 72.92
C ILE A 378 70.67 48.77 72.02
N ASP A 379 70.45 49.61 71.01
CA ASP A 379 69.28 49.48 70.12
C ASP A 379 69.31 48.16 69.31
N GLU A 380 70.50 47.73 68.85
CA GLU A 380 70.69 46.43 68.19
C GLU A 380 70.37 45.25 69.13
N ILE A 381 70.75 45.36 70.41
CA ILE A 381 70.49 44.31 71.41
C ILE A 381 68.98 44.19 71.71
N ILE A 382 68.25 45.30 71.76
CA ILE A 382 66.80 45.31 71.97
C ILE A 382 66.05 44.59 70.84
N SER A 383 66.52 44.71 69.59
CA SER A 383 65.94 43.97 68.46
C SER A 383 66.06 42.45 68.63
N LYS A 384 67.20 41.97 69.11
CA LYS A 384 67.44 40.54 69.36
C LYS A 384 66.56 40.00 70.49
N ILE A 385 66.25 40.81 71.51
CA ILE A 385 65.35 40.40 72.61
C ILE A 385 63.92 40.15 72.09
N LYS A 386 63.43 40.95 71.14
CA LYS A 386 62.10 40.72 70.52
C LYS A 386 62.03 39.41 69.74
N GLU A 387 63.12 39.02 69.06
CA GLU A 387 63.20 37.72 68.37
C GLU A 387 63.18 36.56 69.38
N ILE A 388 63.81 36.72 70.53
CA ILE A 388 63.78 35.75 71.63
C ILE A 388 62.35 35.60 72.20
N GLU A 389 61.63 36.70 72.42
CA GLU A 389 60.23 36.67 72.91
C GLU A 389 59.28 35.95 71.92
N TYR A 390 59.51 36.11 70.61
CA TYR A 390 58.76 35.39 69.58
C TYR A 390 59.06 33.88 69.59
N ALA A 391 60.33 33.50 69.75
CA ALA A 391 60.74 32.11 69.89
C ALA A 391 60.13 31.46 71.16
N GLU A 392 60.10 32.18 72.29
CA GLU A 392 59.48 31.69 73.54
C GLU A 392 57.98 31.41 73.38
N ASN A 393 57.25 32.30 72.70
CA ASN A 393 55.82 32.10 72.41
C ASN A 393 55.58 30.90 71.48
N THR A 394 56.47 30.67 70.51
CA THR A 394 56.39 29.53 69.58
C THR A 394 56.52 28.19 70.32
N ILE A 395 57.48 28.07 71.26
CA ILE A 395 57.65 26.86 72.08
C ILE A 395 56.49 26.70 73.06
N LYS A 396 56.01 27.79 73.66
CA LYS A 396 54.86 27.75 74.59
C LYS A 396 53.61 27.16 73.93
N ASN A 397 53.41 27.35 72.64
CA ASN A 397 52.27 26.84 71.89
C ASN A 397 52.54 25.52 71.13
N SER A 398 53.76 24.96 71.23
CA SER A 398 54.13 23.69 70.60
C SER A 398 53.98 22.48 71.55
N PRO A 399 53.71 21.25 71.06
CA PRO A 399 53.73 20.04 71.88
C PRO A 399 55.14 19.69 72.44
N ILE A 400 56.21 20.23 71.84
CA ILE A 400 57.59 20.01 72.31
C ILE A 400 57.99 21.16 73.25
N LYS A 401 58.16 20.86 74.55
CA LYS A 401 58.47 21.88 75.58
C LYS A 401 59.95 21.96 75.96
N ASN A 402 60.74 20.91 75.68
CA ASN A 402 62.15 20.87 76.02
C ASN A 402 62.98 20.05 75.01
N ASN A 403 64.31 20.13 75.13
CA ASN A 403 65.24 19.43 74.23
C ASN A 403 65.21 17.90 74.36
N GLU A 404 64.81 17.34 75.50
CA GLU A 404 64.64 15.89 75.64
C GLU A 404 63.44 15.38 74.83
N GLN A 405 62.31 16.09 74.91
CA GLN A 405 61.11 15.80 74.11
C GLN A 405 61.38 15.96 72.61
N LEU A 406 62.19 16.96 72.22
CA LEU A 406 62.63 17.13 70.84
C LEU A 406 63.42 15.90 70.33
N GLY A 407 64.29 15.33 71.17
CA GLY A 407 65.02 14.10 70.85
C GLY A 407 64.11 12.88 70.67
N VAL A 408 63.09 12.73 71.52
CA VAL A 408 62.09 11.66 71.40
C VAL A 408 61.28 11.79 70.11
N TRP A 409 60.83 13.00 69.77
CA TRP A 409 60.09 13.27 68.53
C TRP A 409 60.91 12.99 67.28
N LYS A 410 62.20 13.35 67.26
CA LYS A 410 63.11 13.01 66.16
C LYS A 410 63.30 11.51 65.97
N ASN A 411 63.44 10.77 67.07
CA ASN A 411 63.56 9.31 67.00
C ASN A 411 62.28 8.64 66.48
N ASN A 412 61.12 9.11 66.94
CA ASN A 412 59.82 8.63 66.44
C ASN A 412 59.60 8.97 64.96
N LEU A 413 59.98 10.18 64.52
CA LEU A 413 59.95 10.57 63.10
C LEU A 413 60.82 9.61 62.27
N LYS A 414 62.04 9.34 62.70
CA LYS A 414 62.97 8.44 61.99
C LYS A 414 62.43 7.00 61.93
N LEU A 415 61.81 6.52 63.01
CA LEU A 415 61.19 5.20 63.05
C LEU A 415 59.99 5.12 62.08
N ASN A 416 59.14 6.14 62.04
CA ASN A 416 58.00 6.20 61.13
C ASN A 416 58.42 6.39 59.67
N GLN A 417 59.49 7.13 59.39
CA GLN A 417 60.08 7.26 58.05
C GLN A 417 60.62 5.91 57.55
N ASN A 418 61.32 5.16 58.41
CA ASN A 418 61.77 3.82 58.08
C ASN A 418 60.58 2.89 57.80
N ARG A 419 59.56 2.88 58.68
CA ARG A 419 58.33 2.09 58.50
C ARG A 419 57.63 2.43 57.18
N ASN A 420 57.53 3.71 56.82
CA ASN A 420 56.94 4.14 55.55
C ASN A 420 57.77 3.67 54.35
N SER A 421 59.09 3.80 54.39
CA SER A 421 59.98 3.39 53.29
C SER A 421 59.97 1.88 53.04
N GLU A 422 59.84 1.06 54.09
CA GLU A 422 59.75 -0.39 53.96
C GLU A 422 58.38 -0.80 53.39
N LEU A 423 57.29 -0.16 53.82
CA LEU A 423 55.97 -0.38 53.24
C LEU A 423 55.91 0.00 51.75
N GLU A 424 56.52 1.13 51.35
CA GLU A 424 56.60 1.55 49.95
C GLU A 424 57.35 0.53 49.08
N LYS A 425 58.50 0.01 49.56
CA LYS A 425 59.24 -1.06 48.85
C LYS A 425 58.43 -2.33 48.67
N ILE A 426 57.65 -2.74 49.68
CA ILE A 426 56.80 -3.94 49.61
C ILE A 426 55.66 -3.74 48.59
N VAL A 427 55.10 -2.53 48.50
CA VAL A 427 54.08 -2.20 47.49
C VAL A 427 54.70 -2.19 46.08
N GLU A 428 55.89 -1.63 45.90
CA GLU A 428 56.59 -1.62 44.61
C GLU A 428 56.94 -3.02 44.10
N SER A 429 57.34 -3.92 44.99
CA SER A 429 57.61 -5.32 44.66
C SER A 429 56.35 -6.17 44.51
N SER A 430 55.18 -5.63 44.86
CA SER A 430 53.91 -6.36 44.94
C SER A 430 54.00 -7.63 45.81
N ASP A 431 54.85 -7.62 46.83
CA ASP A 431 55.08 -8.76 47.73
C ASP A 431 53.93 -8.89 48.73
N LEU A 432 52.92 -9.69 48.36
CA LEU A 432 51.79 -10.01 49.22
C LEU A 432 52.15 -11.14 50.20
N SER A 433 52.92 -10.80 51.24
CA SER A 433 53.35 -11.76 52.26
C SER A 433 52.86 -11.39 53.67
N PRO A 434 52.75 -12.36 54.60
CA PRO A 434 52.39 -12.10 56.00
C PRO A 434 53.32 -11.12 56.73
N LYS A 435 54.50 -10.82 56.16
CA LYS A 435 55.41 -9.78 56.68
C LYS A 435 54.75 -8.40 56.77
N LEU A 436 53.75 -8.12 55.93
CA LEU A 436 52.96 -6.89 56.00
C LEU A 436 52.27 -6.68 57.36
N VAL A 437 51.99 -7.76 58.10
CA VAL A 437 51.41 -7.70 59.45
C VAL A 437 52.35 -7.03 60.46
N GLU A 438 53.67 -7.17 60.29
CA GLU A 438 54.67 -6.51 61.15
C GLU A 438 54.57 -4.98 61.06
N PHE A 439 54.14 -4.47 59.90
CA PHE A 439 54.00 -3.05 59.64
C PHE A 439 52.55 -2.56 59.74
N VAL A 440 51.56 -3.42 59.54
CA VAL A 440 50.12 -3.10 59.61
C VAL A 440 49.38 -4.24 60.34
N PRO A 441 49.30 -4.20 61.69
CA PRO A 441 48.75 -5.29 62.50
C PRO A 441 47.30 -5.67 62.16
N ASP A 442 46.50 -4.69 61.70
CA ASP A 442 45.10 -4.86 61.30
C ASP A 442 44.89 -5.90 60.19
N LEU A 443 45.96 -6.26 59.45
CA LEU A 443 45.91 -7.25 58.38
C LEU A 443 45.99 -8.71 58.86
N SER A 444 46.26 -8.95 60.15
CA SER A 444 46.49 -10.31 60.69
C SER A 444 45.36 -11.28 60.34
N GLN A 445 44.11 -10.88 60.58
CA GLN A 445 42.95 -11.72 60.31
C GLN A 445 42.74 -11.94 58.81
N THR A 446 42.98 -10.90 58.01
CA THR A 446 42.84 -10.97 56.55
C THR A 446 43.81 -11.97 55.92
N PHE A 447 45.06 -12.05 56.40
CA PHE A 447 46.03 -13.04 55.92
C PHE A 447 45.67 -14.48 56.33
N LEU A 448 45.10 -14.69 57.52
CA LEU A 448 44.59 -16.01 57.93
C LEU A 448 43.42 -16.47 57.03
N ASP A 449 42.51 -15.55 56.70
CA ASP A 449 41.42 -15.82 55.77
C ASP A 449 41.95 -16.16 54.36
N ILE A 450 42.95 -15.41 53.86
CA ILE A 450 43.62 -15.64 52.58
C ILE A 450 44.27 -17.03 52.55
N GLU A 451 45.03 -17.41 53.57
CA GLU A 451 45.72 -18.71 53.62
C GLU A 451 44.71 -19.87 53.65
N LYS A 452 43.61 -19.72 54.38
CA LYS A 452 42.52 -20.70 54.42
C LYS A 452 41.88 -20.87 53.03
N LEU A 453 41.55 -19.77 52.36
CA LEU A 453 40.97 -19.79 51.02
C LEU A 453 41.93 -20.40 50.00
N GLN A 454 43.21 -20.03 50.02
CA GLN A 454 44.25 -20.58 49.13
C GLN A 454 44.41 -22.10 49.30
N LYS A 455 44.30 -22.63 50.53
CA LYS A 455 44.32 -24.09 50.79
C LYS A 455 43.10 -24.79 50.21
N GLU A 456 41.92 -24.17 50.29
CA GLU A 456 40.67 -24.77 49.80
C GLU A 456 40.57 -24.81 48.27
N ILE A 457 41.28 -23.94 47.54
CA ILE A 457 41.22 -23.82 46.07
C ILE A 457 42.44 -24.37 45.32
N LYS A 458 43.42 -24.97 46.04
CA LYS A 458 44.75 -25.31 45.51
C LYS A 458 44.75 -26.09 44.20
N ASP A 459 43.77 -26.96 44.01
CA ASP A 459 43.67 -27.86 42.85
C ASP A 459 42.74 -27.34 41.74
N PHE A 460 42.08 -26.19 41.93
CA PHE A 460 41.11 -25.64 41.00
C PHE A 460 41.74 -24.66 40.01
N LYS A 461 41.46 -24.85 38.71
CA LYS A 461 41.91 -23.96 37.64
C LYS A 461 40.77 -23.07 37.17
N HIS A 462 40.90 -21.76 37.39
CA HIS A 462 39.92 -20.75 36.97
C HIS A 462 39.54 -20.84 35.48
N GLU A 463 40.52 -21.13 34.62
CA GLU A 463 40.32 -21.28 33.17
C GLU A 463 39.28 -22.35 32.79
N GLU A 464 39.06 -23.36 33.62
CA GLU A 464 38.09 -24.41 33.32
C GLU A 464 36.66 -23.91 33.46
N TYR A 465 36.38 -23.05 34.44
CA TYR A 465 35.08 -22.40 34.60
C TYR A 465 34.81 -21.45 33.42
N ASP A 466 35.78 -20.59 33.09
CA ASP A 466 35.63 -19.62 31.99
C ASP A 466 35.40 -20.32 30.64
N LYS A 467 36.09 -21.44 30.38
CA LYS A 467 35.88 -22.26 29.17
C LYS A 467 34.46 -22.85 29.12
N VAL A 468 33.98 -23.40 30.23
CA VAL A 468 32.61 -23.95 30.32
C VAL A 468 31.58 -22.84 30.14
N GLU A 469 31.81 -21.65 30.71
CA GLU A 469 30.91 -20.50 30.57
C GLU A 469 30.85 -20.01 29.11
N GLN A 470 32.00 -19.84 28.47
CA GLN A 470 32.08 -19.44 27.06
C GLN A 470 31.42 -20.48 26.14
N GLU A 471 31.66 -21.77 26.38
CA GLU A 471 31.03 -22.84 25.59
C GLU A 471 29.51 -22.86 25.82
N LEU A 472 29.04 -22.70 27.05
CA LEU A 472 27.62 -22.64 27.38
C LEU A 472 26.93 -21.44 26.72
N GLN A 473 27.57 -20.26 26.70
CA GLN A 473 27.07 -19.08 26.01
C GLN A 473 26.98 -19.31 24.49
N THR A 474 28.01 -19.92 23.90
CA THR A 474 28.06 -20.24 22.47
C THR A 474 26.95 -21.22 22.09
N VAL A 475 26.83 -22.34 22.81
CA VAL A 475 25.80 -23.37 22.53
C VAL A 475 24.39 -22.82 22.74
N ASN A 476 24.16 -21.96 23.75
CA ASN A 476 22.86 -21.31 23.92
C ASN A 476 22.52 -20.38 22.74
N SER A 477 23.48 -19.58 22.28
CA SER A 477 23.31 -18.72 21.10
C SER A 477 22.97 -19.55 19.85
N ASP A 478 23.71 -20.63 19.59
CA ASP A 478 23.45 -21.50 18.44
C ASP A 478 22.08 -22.18 18.54
N ASN A 479 21.71 -22.65 19.73
CA ASN A 479 20.38 -23.24 19.97
C ASN A 479 19.25 -22.23 19.73
N GLN A 480 19.40 -20.97 20.17
CA GLN A 480 18.44 -19.91 19.89
C GLN A 480 18.29 -19.66 18.38
N GLN A 481 19.38 -19.68 17.61
CA GLN A 481 19.33 -19.54 16.16
C GLN A 481 18.57 -20.71 15.50
N ILE A 482 18.83 -21.95 15.93
CA ILE A 482 18.11 -23.14 15.43
C ILE A 482 16.61 -23.06 15.77
N LEU A 483 16.25 -22.70 17.00
CA LEU A 483 14.86 -22.53 17.41
C LEU A 483 14.14 -21.46 16.57
N MET A 484 14.83 -20.36 16.26
CA MET A 484 14.29 -19.32 15.37
C MET A 484 14.06 -19.84 13.94
N GLN A 485 14.98 -20.67 13.41
CA GLN A 485 14.78 -21.31 12.11
C GLN A 485 13.61 -22.29 12.11
N ILE A 486 13.44 -23.09 13.17
CA ILE A 486 12.28 -23.98 13.36
C ILE A 486 10.99 -23.18 13.39
N GLY A 487 10.97 -22.03 14.09
CA GLY A 487 9.83 -21.11 14.13
C GLY A 487 9.44 -20.63 12.74
N LYS A 488 10.40 -20.10 11.97
CA LYS A 488 10.19 -19.66 10.57
C LYS A 488 9.65 -20.80 9.70
N MET A 489 10.17 -22.01 9.87
CA MET A 489 9.74 -23.16 9.08
C MET A 489 8.33 -23.62 9.45
N THR A 490 7.99 -23.55 10.74
CA THR A 490 6.64 -23.83 11.23
C THR A 490 5.63 -22.83 10.68
N GLU A 491 5.98 -21.54 10.65
CA GLU A 491 5.13 -20.50 10.07
C GLU A 491 4.89 -20.75 8.57
N LYS A 492 5.93 -21.06 7.79
CA LYS A 492 5.82 -21.43 6.36
C LYS A 492 4.90 -22.63 6.13
N ILE A 493 5.04 -23.68 6.94
CA ILE A 493 4.18 -24.87 6.84
C ILE A 493 2.73 -24.53 7.19
N ASN A 494 2.51 -23.71 8.22
CA ASN A 494 1.17 -23.32 8.65
C ASN A 494 0.47 -22.45 7.61
N SER A 495 1.17 -21.48 7.01
CA SER A 495 0.61 -20.63 5.96
C SER A 495 0.26 -21.43 4.70
N ALA A 496 1.14 -22.36 4.29
CA ALA A 496 0.87 -23.27 3.18
C ALA A 496 -0.36 -24.18 3.45
N ASN A 497 -0.45 -24.78 4.63
CA ASN A 497 -1.63 -25.59 5.03
C ASN A 497 -2.92 -24.77 5.05
N ALA A 498 -2.86 -23.52 5.51
CA ALA A 498 -4.02 -22.62 5.51
C ALA A 498 -4.47 -22.29 4.07
N SER A 499 -3.51 -22.07 3.16
CA SER A 499 -3.79 -21.86 1.74
C SER A 499 -4.50 -23.07 1.12
N ILE A 500 -3.96 -24.28 1.32
CA ILE A 500 -4.58 -25.53 0.83
C ILE A 500 -5.99 -25.68 1.41
N LYS A 501 -6.16 -25.50 2.72
CA LYS A 501 -7.46 -25.63 3.38
C LYS A 501 -8.50 -24.64 2.82
N LYS A 502 -8.09 -23.43 2.43
CA LYS A 502 -8.96 -22.43 1.81
C LYS A 502 -9.29 -22.79 0.36
N ASN A 503 -8.28 -23.15 -0.43
CA ASN A 503 -8.39 -23.28 -1.88
C ASN A 503 -8.96 -24.63 -2.32
N MET A 504 -8.75 -25.71 -1.57
CA MET A 504 -9.24 -27.06 -1.90
C MET A 504 -10.77 -27.12 -2.12
N PRO A 505 -11.64 -26.64 -1.20
CA PRO A 505 -13.08 -26.68 -1.43
C PRO A 505 -13.52 -25.78 -2.59
N ILE A 506 -12.84 -24.64 -2.79
CA ILE A 506 -13.11 -23.73 -3.91
C ILE A 506 -12.81 -24.43 -5.24
N LEU A 507 -11.68 -25.13 -5.32
CA LEU A 507 -11.28 -25.89 -6.49
C LEU A 507 -12.30 -26.98 -6.86
N GLU A 508 -12.82 -27.70 -5.87
CA GLU A 508 -13.84 -28.74 -6.09
C GLU A 508 -15.13 -28.15 -6.67
N GLU A 509 -15.61 -27.07 -6.06
CA GLU A 509 -16.81 -26.34 -6.49
C GLU A 509 -16.66 -25.79 -7.91
N ILE A 510 -15.54 -25.13 -8.20
CA ILE A 510 -15.29 -24.51 -9.50
C ILE A 510 -15.04 -25.57 -10.59
N LYS A 511 -14.38 -26.69 -10.29
CA LYS A 511 -14.28 -27.83 -11.22
C LYS A 511 -15.66 -28.40 -11.56
N LEU A 512 -16.54 -28.52 -10.57
CA LEU A 512 -17.91 -28.95 -10.80
C LEU A 512 -18.65 -27.94 -11.70
N ALA A 513 -18.55 -26.65 -11.38
CA ALA A 513 -19.14 -25.57 -12.17
C ALA A 513 -18.64 -25.58 -13.62
N GLY A 514 -17.33 -25.76 -13.84
CA GLY A 514 -16.75 -25.83 -15.18
C GLY A 514 -17.32 -26.96 -16.03
N ARG A 515 -17.54 -28.15 -15.45
CA ARG A 515 -18.22 -29.25 -16.17
C ARG A 515 -19.64 -28.89 -16.57
N TYR A 516 -20.38 -28.19 -15.70
CA TYR A 516 -21.73 -27.72 -16.04
C TYR A 516 -21.70 -26.67 -17.15
N VAL A 517 -20.83 -25.66 -17.04
CA VAL A 517 -20.70 -24.61 -18.05
C VAL A 517 -20.29 -25.18 -19.40
N GLU A 518 -19.32 -26.11 -19.44
CA GLU A 518 -18.90 -26.79 -20.67
C GLU A 518 -20.08 -27.53 -21.33
N ASN A 519 -20.92 -28.22 -20.56
CA ASN A 519 -22.10 -28.89 -21.09
C ASN A 519 -23.12 -27.90 -21.65
N LEU A 520 -23.36 -26.79 -20.95
CA LEU A 520 -24.27 -25.74 -21.44
C LEU A 520 -23.72 -25.08 -22.71
N GLU A 521 -22.41 -24.82 -22.80
CA GLU A 521 -21.79 -24.29 -24.01
C GLU A 521 -21.87 -25.28 -25.18
N LYS A 522 -21.69 -26.58 -24.93
CA LYS A 522 -21.91 -27.63 -25.95
C LYS A 522 -23.35 -27.62 -26.46
N ILE A 523 -24.34 -27.57 -25.56
CA ILE A 523 -25.76 -27.48 -25.93
C ILE A 523 -26.03 -26.22 -26.74
N LYS A 524 -25.52 -25.07 -26.29
CA LYS A 524 -25.65 -23.78 -26.99
C LYS A 524 -25.10 -23.88 -28.42
N ASN A 525 -23.88 -24.36 -28.57
CA ASN A 525 -23.17 -24.35 -29.85
C ASN A 525 -23.69 -25.43 -30.81
N ASN A 526 -24.05 -26.60 -30.30
CA ASN A 526 -24.43 -27.76 -31.13
C ASN A 526 -25.94 -27.87 -31.40
N ILE A 527 -26.80 -27.18 -30.63
CA ILE A 527 -28.26 -27.24 -30.79
C ILE A 527 -28.84 -25.86 -31.11
N PHE A 528 -28.47 -24.83 -30.35
CA PHE A 528 -29.14 -23.53 -30.39
C PHE A 528 -28.46 -22.47 -31.25
N SER A 529 -27.22 -22.71 -31.69
CA SER A 529 -26.50 -21.82 -32.61
C SER A 529 -27.13 -21.83 -34.00
N LYS A 530 -27.04 -20.69 -34.70
CA LYS A 530 -27.40 -20.57 -36.14
C LYS A 530 -26.57 -21.46 -37.05
N THR A 531 -25.40 -21.88 -36.58
CA THR A 531 -24.46 -22.76 -37.29
C THR A 531 -24.49 -24.18 -36.76
N SER A 532 -25.42 -24.52 -35.87
CA SER A 532 -25.58 -25.88 -35.35
C SER A 532 -26.01 -26.84 -36.46
N GLU A 533 -25.64 -28.11 -36.32
CA GLU A 533 -26.13 -29.19 -37.20
C GLU A 533 -27.66 -29.27 -37.19
N THR A 534 -28.29 -28.97 -36.04
CA THR A 534 -29.75 -28.95 -35.91
C THR A 534 -30.37 -27.87 -36.81
N VAL A 535 -29.87 -26.63 -36.74
CA VAL A 535 -30.40 -25.52 -37.54
C VAL A 535 -30.07 -25.70 -39.03
N ILE A 536 -28.86 -26.15 -39.36
CA ILE A 536 -28.44 -26.42 -40.74
C ILE A 536 -29.28 -27.56 -41.32
N GLY A 537 -29.46 -28.65 -40.57
CA GLY A 537 -30.29 -29.80 -40.97
C GLY A 537 -31.74 -29.41 -41.19
N ALA A 538 -32.33 -28.63 -40.28
CA ALA A 538 -33.70 -28.12 -40.43
C ALA A 538 -33.86 -27.24 -41.68
N ARG A 539 -32.87 -26.40 -41.98
CA ARG A 539 -32.88 -25.57 -43.19
C ARG A 539 -32.73 -26.42 -44.46
N ASN A 540 -31.79 -27.36 -44.48
CA ASN A 540 -31.59 -28.26 -45.63
C ASN A 540 -32.87 -29.06 -45.92
N PHE A 541 -33.51 -29.60 -44.88
CA PHE A 541 -34.80 -30.28 -45.00
C PHE A 541 -35.89 -29.38 -45.59
N ALA A 542 -35.99 -28.13 -45.14
CA ALA A 542 -36.96 -27.19 -45.70
C ALA A 542 -36.67 -26.82 -47.15
N VAL A 543 -35.40 -26.58 -47.47
CA VAL A 543 -34.93 -26.31 -48.84
C VAL A 543 -35.24 -27.48 -49.78
N GLU A 544 -35.04 -28.72 -49.32
CA GLU A 544 -35.37 -29.93 -50.06
C GLU A 544 -36.88 -30.07 -50.30
N ILE A 545 -37.71 -29.84 -49.27
CA ILE A 545 -39.17 -29.85 -49.40
C ILE A 545 -39.64 -28.79 -50.42
N ILE A 546 -39.12 -27.56 -50.32
CA ILE A 546 -39.49 -26.48 -51.24
C ILE A 546 -39.10 -26.88 -52.66
N SER A 547 -37.89 -27.40 -52.87
CA SER A 547 -37.41 -27.84 -54.19
C SER A 547 -38.30 -28.93 -54.79
N ARG A 548 -38.63 -29.94 -53.99
CA ARG A 548 -39.51 -31.05 -54.41
C ARG A 548 -40.91 -30.55 -54.77
N ASN A 549 -41.54 -29.77 -53.88
CA ASN A 549 -42.89 -29.27 -54.10
C ASN A 549 -42.94 -28.29 -55.28
N ALA A 550 -41.96 -27.39 -55.40
CA ALA A 550 -41.85 -26.49 -56.54
C ALA A 550 -41.70 -27.25 -57.87
N SER A 551 -40.92 -28.33 -57.87
CA SER A 551 -40.78 -29.19 -59.05
C SER A 551 -42.12 -29.84 -59.45
N GLN A 552 -42.91 -30.31 -58.46
CA GLN A 552 -44.23 -30.85 -58.71
C GLN A 552 -45.17 -29.80 -59.33
N TYR A 553 -45.21 -28.58 -58.79
CA TYR A 553 -46.04 -27.52 -59.36
C TYR A 553 -45.60 -27.11 -60.77
N LEU A 554 -44.30 -27.18 -61.09
CA LEU A 554 -43.81 -26.93 -62.46
C LEU A 554 -44.25 -27.99 -63.47
N GLU A 555 -44.38 -29.23 -63.02
CA GLU A 555 -44.94 -30.32 -63.83
C GLU A 555 -46.45 -30.11 -64.07
N GLU A 556 -47.20 -29.70 -63.04
CA GLU A 556 -48.62 -29.34 -63.17
C GLU A 556 -48.85 -28.12 -64.07
N LEU A 557 -47.95 -27.14 -64.04
CA LEU A 557 -47.92 -25.99 -64.96
C LEU A 557 -47.43 -26.36 -66.37
N LYS A 558 -47.08 -27.64 -66.62
CA LYS A 558 -46.61 -28.20 -67.89
C LYS A 558 -45.45 -27.44 -68.55
N THR A 559 -44.51 -26.97 -67.73
CA THR A 559 -43.33 -26.24 -68.22
C THR A 559 -42.25 -27.18 -68.77
N GLU A 560 -41.31 -26.67 -69.56
CA GLU A 560 -40.11 -27.43 -69.98
C GLU A 560 -39.12 -27.70 -68.82
N ILE A 561 -39.34 -27.02 -67.68
CA ILE A 561 -38.52 -27.13 -66.48
C ILE A 561 -39.07 -28.29 -65.65
N LYS A 562 -38.31 -29.38 -65.61
CA LYS A 562 -38.73 -30.60 -64.90
C LYS A 562 -38.44 -30.55 -63.42
N HIS A 563 -37.36 -29.86 -63.05
CA HIS A 563 -36.89 -29.84 -61.67
C HIS A 563 -36.29 -28.48 -61.32
N VAL A 564 -36.62 -28.00 -60.12
CA VAL A 564 -36.02 -26.81 -59.52
C VAL A 564 -35.37 -27.20 -58.22
N GLU A 565 -34.11 -26.84 -58.10
CA GLU A 565 -33.25 -27.11 -56.97
C GLU A 565 -32.92 -25.80 -56.27
N LEU A 566 -33.33 -25.71 -55.02
CA LEU A 566 -32.86 -24.70 -54.10
C LEU A 566 -31.71 -25.30 -53.30
N PHE A 567 -30.63 -24.56 -53.10
CA PHE A 567 -29.51 -25.01 -52.26
C PHE A 567 -28.86 -23.84 -51.55
N GLN A 568 -28.26 -24.12 -50.40
CA GLN A 568 -27.53 -23.13 -49.64
C GLN A 568 -26.12 -22.94 -50.21
N GLU A 569 -25.77 -21.71 -50.55
CA GLU A 569 -24.41 -21.30 -50.89
C GLU A 569 -23.98 -20.15 -49.98
N GLY A 570 -23.06 -20.45 -49.06
CA GLY A 570 -22.64 -19.51 -48.02
C GLY A 570 -23.81 -19.04 -47.16
N SER A 571 -24.10 -17.74 -47.20
CA SER A 571 -25.19 -17.10 -46.44
C SER A 571 -26.47 -16.87 -47.24
N SER A 572 -26.56 -17.40 -48.46
CA SER A 572 -27.70 -17.22 -49.35
C SER A 572 -28.26 -18.55 -49.85
N ILE A 573 -29.54 -18.57 -50.21
CA ILE A 573 -30.14 -19.66 -51.00
C ILE A 573 -30.04 -19.27 -52.48
N LYS A 574 -29.55 -20.19 -53.31
CA LYS A 574 -29.58 -20.09 -54.76
C LYS A 574 -30.60 -21.06 -55.34
N ILE A 575 -31.03 -20.76 -56.56
CA ILE A 575 -32.04 -21.53 -57.29
C ILE A 575 -31.47 -21.90 -58.65
N GLN A 576 -31.60 -23.18 -59.00
CA GLN A 576 -31.15 -23.73 -60.26
C GLN A 576 -32.27 -24.55 -60.90
N CYS A 577 -32.47 -24.36 -62.20
CA CYS A 577 -33.51 -25.04 -62.96
C CYS A 577 -32.89 -26.10 -63.86
N HIS A 578 -33.52 -27.27 -63.93
CA HIS A 578 -33.11 -28.39 -64.77
C HIS A 578 -34.18 -28.63 -65.83
N THR A 579 -33.76 -28.53 -67.09
CA THR A 579 -34.59 -28.78 -68.27
C THR A 579 -34.18 -30.10 -68.93
N THR A 580 -34.94 -30.57 -69.92
CA THR A 580 -34.54 -31.70 -70.77
C THR A 580 -33.19 -31.50 -71.47
N ASN A 581 -32.81 -30.24 -71.70
CA ASN A 581 -31.58 -29.83 -72.37
C ASN A 581 -30.43 -29.51 -71.39
N GLY A 582 -30.57 -29.88 -70.11
CA GLY A 582 -29.58 -29.66 -69.06
C GLY A 582 -29.93 -28.52 -68.10
N GLN A 583 -28.95 -28.16 -67.29
CA GLN A 583 -29.07 -27.14 -66.24
C GLN A 583 -29.05 -25.73 -66.82
N ARG A 584 -29.96 -24.88 -66.35
CA ARG A 584 -30.02 -23.46 -66.72
C ARG A 584 -30.15 -22.60 -65.47
N PRO A 585 -29.33 -21.54 -65.31
CA PRO A 585 -29.55 -20.56 -64.26
C PRO A 585 -30.86 -19.80 -64.53
N VAL A 586 -31.53 -19.37 -63.47
CA VAL A 586 -32.80 -18.64 -63.55
C VAL A 586 -32.73 -17.40 -64.44
N SER A 587 -31.57 -16.74 -64.51
CA SER A 587 -31.33 -15.57 -65.37
C SER A 587 -31.62 -15.83 -66.84
N ASN A 588 -31.40 -17.07 -67.31
CA ASN A 588 -31.47 -17.45 -68.72
C ASN A 588 -32.85 -17.97 -69.13
N LEU A 589 -33.82 -17.98 -68.22
CA LEU A 589 -35.20 -18.34 -68.50
C LEU A 589 -35.95 -17.18 -69.18
N SER A 590 -36.93 -17.52 -70.02
CA SER A 590 -37.89 -16.56 -70.60
C SER A 590 -38.76 -15.90 -69.53
N GLY A 591 -39.47 -14.82 -69.88
CA GLY A 591 -40.35 -14.12 -68.94
C GLY A 591 -41.43 -15.04 -68.34
N GLY A 592 -42.11 -15.82 -69.18
CA GLY A 592 -43.12 -16.79 -68.76
C GLY A 592 -42.55 -17.91 -67.90
N GLU A 593 -41.38 -18.47 -68.26
CA GLU A 593 -40.71 -19.49 -67.46
C GLU A 593 -40.27 -18.96 -66.08
N LYS A 594 -39.74 -17.73 -66.01
CA LYS A 594 -39.41 -17.07 -64.73
C LYS A 594 -40.63 -16.93 -63.85
N VAL A 595 -41.77 -16.56 -64.42
CA VAL A 595 -43.05 -16.44 -63.72
C VAL A 595 -43.51 -17.79 -63.19
N CYS A 596 -43.49 -18.86 -64.01
CA CYS A 596 -43.84 -20.21 -63.56
C CYS A 596 -42.93 -20.71 -62.44
N VAL A 597 -41.61 -20.52 -62.55
CA VAL A 597 -40.66 -20.92 -61.49
C VAL A 597 -40.88 -20.13 -60.21
N ALA A 598 -41.05 -18.81 -60.31
CA ALA A 598 -41.26 -17.97 -59.14
C ALA A 598 -42.59 -18.27 -58.42
N LEU A 599 -43.63 -18.61 -59.19
CA LEU A 599 -44.88 -19.08 -58.65
C LEU A 599 -44.69 -20.45 -57.98
N ALA A 600 -44.10 -21.42 -58.67
CA ALA A 600 -43.90 -22.76 -58.15
C ALA A 600 -43.06 -22.78 -56.86
N VAL A 601 -42.02 -21.95 -56.75
CA VAL A 601 -41.25 -21.79 -55.50
C VAL A 601 -42.13 -21.26 -54.37
N ARG A 602 -42.97 -20.24 -54.61
CA ARG A 602 -43.90 -19.72 -53.59
C ARG A 602 -44.94 -20.75 -53.18
N LEU A 603 -45.53 -21.46 -54.14
CA LEU A 603 -46.48 -22.54 -53.87
C LEU A 603 -45.79 -23.69 -53.13
N GLY A 604 -44.55 -24.03 -53.49
CA GLY A 604 -43.74 -25.02 -52.78
C GLY A 604 -43.45 -24.65 -51.32
N MET A 605 -43.31 -23.37 -51.04
CA MET A 605 -43.15 -22.84 -49.68
C MET A 605 -44.47 -22.76 -48.91
N SER A 606 -45.62 -22.69 -49.60
CA SER A 606 -46.93 -22.53 -48.95
C SER A 606 -47.20 -23.65 -47.95
N ASP A 607 -46.80 -24.89 -48.25
CA ASP A 607 -46.87 -26.05 -47.35
C ASP A 607 -46.14 -25.85 -46.02
N LEU A 608 -44.95 -25.22 -46.07
CA LEU A 608 -44.20 -24.90 -44.86
C LEU A 608 -44.83 -23.71 -44.11
N MET A 609 -45.41 -22.76 -44.85
CA MET A 609 -46.15 -21.63 -44.27
C MET A 609 -47.43 -22.05 -43.57
N ILE A 610 -48.01 -23.23 -43.85
CA ILE A 610 -49.21 -23.68 -43.14
C ILE A 610 -48.98 -23.80 -41.62
N LYS A 611 -47.75 -24.14 -41.21
CA LYS A 611 -47.33 -24.22 -39.80
C LYS A 611 -46.89 -22.87 -39.23
N SER A 612 -46.82 -21.83 -40.06
CA SER A 612 -46.53 -20.46 -39.68
C SER A 612 -47.81 -19.71 -39.26
N PRO A 613 -47.70 -18.66 -38.43
CA PRO A 613 -48.77 -17.68 -38.22
C PRO A 613 -49.29 -17.04 -39.53
N LEU A 614 -48.46 -17.02 -40.58
CA LEU A 614 -48.78 -16.48 -41.89
C LEU A 614 -49.46 -17.53 -42.78
N LYS A 615 -50.79 -17.43 -42.90
CA LYS A 615 -51.61 -18.34 -43.72
C LYS A 615 -52.30 -17.63 -44.89
N ILE A 616 -51.60 -16.67 -45.50
CA ILE A 616 -52.15 -15.87 -46.59
C ILE A 616 -51.12 -15.76 -47.71
N MET A 617 -51.58 -15.75 -48.95
CA MET A 617 -50.81 -15.43 -50.13
C MET A 617 -51.64 -14.51 -51.03
N VAL A 618 -51.10 -13.33 -51.31
CA VAL A 618 -51.69 -12.32 -52.17
C VAL A 618 -50.82 -12.17 -53.41
N LEU A 619 -51.39 -12.42 -54.59
CA LEU A 619 -50.69 -12.38 -55.87
C LEU A 619 -51.35 -11.33 -56.76
N ASP A 620 -50.60 -10.27 -57.09
CA ASP A 620 -51.07 -9.21 -57.98
C ASP A 620 -50.63 -9.43 -59.43
N GLU A 621 -51.60 -9.63 -60.31
CA GLU A 621 -51.44 -9.96 -61.73
C GLU A 621 -50.46 -11.13 -61.98
N PRO A 622 -50.66 -12.30 -61.36
CA PRO A 622 -49.72 -13.42 -61.48
C PRO A 622 -49.62 -14.00 -62.89
N THR A 623 -50.59 -13.71 -63.76
CA THR A 623 -50.69 -14.24 -65.13
C THR A 623 -50.17 -13.29 -66.21
N ALA A 624 -49.72 -12.08 -65.87
CA ALA A 624 -49.42 -11.00 -66.83
C ALA A 624 -48.40 -11.35 -67.94
N TYR A 625 -47.59 -12.40 -67.77
CA TYR A 625 -46.59 -12.87 -68.74
C TYR A 625 -46.82 -14.32 -69.20
N LEU A 626 -47.98 -14.90 -68.88
CA LEU A 626 -48.37 -16.24 -69.28
C LEU A 626 -49.21 -16.20 -70.55
N ASP A 627 -49.10 -17.25 -71.37
CA ASP A 627 -50.07 -17.47 -72.44
C ASP A 627 -51.37 -18.03 -71.87
N LYS A 628 -52.43 -18.03 -72.69
CA LYS A 628 -53.76 -18.50 -72.29
C LYS A 628 -53.75 -19.92 -71.71
N THR A 629 -52.94 -20.82 -72.27
CA THR A 629 -52.85 -22.21 -71.85
C THR A 629 -52.25 -22.33 -70.45
N HIS A 630 -51.19 -21.56 -70.18
CA HIS A 630 -50.55 -21.53 -68.87
C HIS A 630 -51.39 -20.79 -67.82
N CYS A 631 -52.20 -19.80 -68.22
CA CYS A 631 -53.21 -19.20 -67.34
C CYS A 631 -54.22 -20.25 -66.86
N ASP A 632 -54.72 -21.11 -67.76
CA ASP A 632 -55.66 -22.17 -67.41
C ASP A 632 -55.01 -23.19 -66.45
N TYR A 633 -53.76 -23.61 -66.72
CA TYR A 633 -53.02 -24.48 -65.80
C TYR A 633 -52.79 -23.84 -64.43
N PHE A 634 -52.50 -22.54 -64.38
CA PHE A 634 -52.37 -21.82 -63.11
C PHE A 634 -53.66 -21.86 -62.29
N VAL A 635 -54.80 -21.59 -62.92
CA VAL A 635 -56.11 -21.64 -62.28
C VAL A 635 -56.38 -23.06 -61.74
N ASP A 636 -56.06 -24.10 -62.51
CA ASP A 636 -56.20 -25.49 -62.07
C ASP A 636 -55.33 -25.82 -60.84
N VAL A 637 -54.06 -25.42 -60.85
CA VAL A 637 -53.13 -25.62 -59.72
C VAL A 637 -53.65 -24.93 -58.46
N ILE A 638 -54.12 -23.68 -58.57
CA ILE A 638 -54.69 -22.93 -57.44
C ILE A 638 -55.95 -23.61 -56.89
N GLN A 639 -56.81 -24.14 -57.76
CA GLN A 639 -58.00 -24.89 -57.33
C GLN A 639 -57.62 -26.18 -56.60
N GLN A 640 -56.65 -26.94 -57.12
CA GLN A 640 -56.16 -28.17 -56.50
C GLN A 640 -55.55 -27.89 -55.12
N LEU A 641 -54.66 -26.91 -55.05
CA LEU A 641 -54.04 -26.44 -53.81
C LEU A 641 -55.08 -26.03 -52.77
N THR A 642 -56.07 -25.25 -53.18
CA THR A 642 -57.13 -24.80 -52.29
C THR A 642 -57.96 -25.97 -51.80
N SER A 643 -58.27 -26.94 -52.66
CA SER A 643 -59.02 -28.14 -52.26
C SER A 643 -58.24 -29.01 -51.26
N PHE A 644 -56.92 -29.06 -51.39
CA PHE A 644 -56.02 -29.77 -50.48
C PHE A 644 -55.89 -29.04 -49.14
N MET A 645 -55.63 -27.73 -49.16
CA MET A 645 -55.37 -26.92 -47.96
C MET A 645 -56.64 -26.58 -47.16
N ASN A 646 -57.80 -26.50 -47.81
CA ASN A 646 -59.09 -26.23 -47.14
C ASN A 646 -59.67 -27.41 -46.36
N ARG A 647 -59.07 -28.62 -46.44
CA ARG A 647 -59.60 -29.77 -45.69
C ARG A 647 -59.42 -29.63 -44.18
N LYS A 648 -58.41 -28.89 -43.66
CA LYS A 648 -58.23 -28.66 -42.19
C LYS A 648 -57.44 -27.40 -41.74
N GLN A 649 -56.88 -26.50 -42.58
CA GLN A 649 -55.83 -25.57 -42.10
C GLN A 649 -55.88 -24.06 -42.46
N ASN A 650 -57.01 -23.51 -42.94
CA ASN A 650 -57.29 -22.05 -43.10
C ASN A 650 -56.18 -21.25 -43.83
N PHE A 651 -55.73 -21.70 -45.01
CA PHE A 651 -54.85 -20.91 -45.88
C PHE A 651 -55.69 -20.09 -46.88
N GLN A 652 -55.34 -18.83 -47.07
CA GLN A 652 -56.10 -17.86 -47.86
C GLN A 652 -55.28 -17.40 -49.06
N PHE A 653 -55.86 -17.52 -50.26
CA PHE A 653 -55.32 -16.93 -51.47
C PHE A 653 -56.13 -15.69 -51.84
N ILE A 654 -55.45 -14.61 -52.17
CA ILE A 654 -56.04 -13.42 -52.78
C ILE A 654 -55.35 -13.23 -54.12
N ILE A 655 -56.08 -13.40 -55.21
CA ILE A 655 -55.54 -13.25 -56.56
C ILE A 655 -56.14 -12.01 -57.18
N ILE A 656 -55.31 -11.11 -57.68
CA ILE A 656 -55.76 -9.92 -58.39
C ILE A 656 -55.44 -10.10 -59.86
N THR A 657 -56.43 -9.88 -60.72
CA THR A 657 -56.24 -9.97 -62.16
C THR A 657 -57.17 -9.04 -62.94
N HIS A 658 -56.80 -8.70 -64.16
CA HIS A 658 -57.66 -8.06 -65.15
C HIS A 658 -58.30 -9.07 -66.13
N GLU A 659 -57.98 -10.35 -66.01
CA GLU A 659 -58.50 -11.43 -66.85
C GLU A 659 -59.78 -12.04 -66.25
N ASP A 660 -60.91 -11.37 -66.42
CA ASP A 660 -62.20 -11.82 -65.86
C ASP A 660 -62.57 -13.25 -66.32
N GLY A 661 -62.36 -13.55 -67.61
CA GLY A 661 -62.87 -14.76 -68.26
C GLY A 661 -62.22 -16.09 -67.82
N ILE A 662 -61.03 -16.10 -67.20
CA ILE A 662 -60.40 -17.35 -66.71
C ILE A 662 -60.94 -17.77 -65.34
N TRP A 663 -61.54 -16.84 -64.59
CA TRP A 663 -62.04 -17.08 -63.23
C TRP A 663 -63.55 -17.26 -63.17
N GLU A 664 -64.31 -16.82 -64.17
CA GLU A 664 -65.77 -17.00 -64.24
C GLU A 664 -66.20 -18.47 -64.20
N SER A 665 -65.41 -19.38 -64.79
CA SER A 665 -65.65 -20.82 -64.76
C SER A 665 -64.94 -21.56 -63.61
N ALA A 666 -64.14 -20.85 -62.81
CA ALA A 666 -63.32 -21.44 -61.76
C ALA A 666 -64.16 -21.70 -60.50
N LYS A 667 -63.96 -22.86 -59.85
CA LYS A 667 -64.59 -23.18 -58.56
C LYS A 667 -63.83 -22.52 -57.41
N VAL A 668 -63.85 -21.19 -57.35
CA VAL A 668 -63.22 -20.40 -56.29
C VAL A 668 -64.21 -19.99 -55.19
N GLY A 669 -63.69 -19.54 -54.05
CA GLY A 669 -64.50 -19.23 -52.87
C GLY A 669 -65.28 -17.93 -53.00
N THR A 670 -64.65 -16.86 -53.47
CA THR A 670 -65.30 -15.55 -53.64
C THR A 670 -64.65 -14.76 -54.78
N ILE A 671 -65.47 -14.10 -55.59
CA ILE A 671 -65.01 -13.19 -56.64
C ILE A 671 -65.55 -11.79 -56.34
N TYR A 672 -64.68 -10.79 -56.33
CA TYR A 672 -65.05 -9.38 -56.27
C TYR A 672 -64.74 -8.70 -57.60
N LYS A 673 -65.74 -8.04 -58.17
CA LYS A 673 -65.60 -7.27 -59.40
C LYS A 673 -65.48 -5.77 -59.09
N PHE A 674 -64.38 -5.19 -59.54
CA PHE A 674 -64.03 -3.78 -59.37
C PHE A 674 -64.35 -3.01 -60.64
N THR A 675 -65.17 -1.98 -60.51
CA THR A 675 -65.57 -1.11 -61.62
C THR A 675 -65.21 0.33 -61.29
N LEU A 676 -64.55 1.01 -62.23
CA LEU A 676 -64.25 2.43 -62.10
C LEU A 676 -65.48 3.24 -62.54
N THR A 677 -66.01 4.07 -61.64
CA THR A 677 -67.13 4.99 -61.89
C THR A 677 -66.65 6.45 -61.80
N SER A 678 -67.51 7.40 -62.16
CA SER A 678 -67.23 8.83 -61.97
C SER A 678 -66.99 9.21 -60.51
N ASP A 679 -67.58 8.46 -59.57
CA ASP A 679 -67.43 8.63 -58.12
C ASP A 679 -66.34 7.70 -57.53
N GLY A 680 -65.46 7.14 -58.37
CA GLY A 680 -64.35 6.28 -57.99
C GLY A 680 -64.66 4.79 -58.07
N THR A 681 -63.93 3.97 -57.32
CA THR A 681 -64.06 2.51 -57.37
C THR A 681 -65.32 2.01 -56.69
N GLU A 682 -66.13 1.25 -57.42
CA GLU A 682 -67.24 0.44 -56.90
C GLU A 682 -66.86 -1.04 -56.90
N VAL A 683 -67.17 -1.76 -55.81
CA VAL A 683 -66.85 -3.18 -55.67
C VAL A 683 -68.13 -3.98 -55.46
N SER A 684 -68.34 -4.99 -56.29
CA SER A 684 -69.45 -5.93 -56.20
C SER A 684 -68.94 -7.35 -55.95
N ARG A 685 -69.65 -8.12 -55.12
CA ARG A 685 -69.36 -9.54 -54.88
C ARG A 685 -70.22 -10.37 -55.84
N LEU A 686 -69.60 -11.27 -56.60
CA LEU A 686 -70.27 -12.15 -57.58
C LEU A 686 -70.67 -13.49 -56.98
#